data_AF-A0A8J5S179-F1
#
_entry.id   AF-A0A8J5S179-F1
#
_cell.length_a   1.000
_cell.length_b   1.000
_cell.length_c   1.000
_cell.angle_alpha   90.00
_cell.angle_beta   90.00
_cell.angle_gamma   90.00
#
_symmetry.space_group_name_H-M   'P 1'
#
loop_
_entity.id
_entity.type
_entity.pdbx_description
1 polymer ?
#
loop_
_entity_poly.entity_id
_entity_poly.type
_entity_poly.pdbx_seq_one_letter_code
_entity_poly.pdbx_strand_id
1 'polypeptide(L)'
;MATTKALGSKPADCFQFRDPNSWTCMTELASDVVVEVGEMFFHLHKFPLMSRSGTLQKLINEAAADDDDGGGGEPCNVQLHDVPGGAAAFELAARFCYDVRAELNAANVVPLRCAAEHLRMTEEYGEGNLVEQTEAFLLDVLGSWNDAVRALQACDGVLPHAEDLLIVPRCIDSLATKACADPTLFGWPMLEYYTAKSLEETVIWNGITTAGKPRSPGADWWYKQAASLKLPVYKRLISAMRSKGMSPKNIAGSLTHYAKRHLSGLSRHSGYSESGRGGDRLGTVLSDVEQRVLLEEIVALLPAEKGVATTRFLLGLLRTTMILHAGAACRDALEKRVGNQLEEAALEDLLIPNIGYSVDTLYDVDCMQRMLEHFVATNTSAFAASPEITEEGQLVDGSSAELTPVSTVAKLVDGYLAEVGTDTNLIMSKFQSIAELVPDYARAIDDGIYRAIDIYLKAHPCLTVSEREQLCRLMNCQKLSLEACTHAAQNERLPLRVVVQVLFFEQLRLRTTVAGWFFVSDNVDQASPSNGSHCAPRRRSVELDFAAGSEEENYEVRNNEWSSSAMSAEDIRQRVVELEEECSSMKEEIHRLGKPKGALSRLFRKLGLVGRPAARRQQQQQLTSSGDGRRKSMSLER
;
A
#
# COMPACT_ATOMS: atom_id res chain seq x y z
N MET A 1 -10.24 -30.69 0.78
CA MET A 1 -10.28 -31.23 -0.61
C MET A 1 -11.33 -30.42 -1.35
N ALA A 2 -11.36 -30.43 -2.69
CA ALA A 2 -12.49 -29.84 -3.41
C ALA A 2 -13.75 -30.66 -3.08
N THR A 3 -14.86 -30.01 -2.74
CA THR A 3 -16.12 -30.71 -2.50
C THR A 3 -16.62 -31.31 -3.81
N THR A 4 -16.81 -32.64 -3.86
CA THR A 4 -17.38 -33.34 -5.01
C THR A 4 -18.48 -34.30 -4.57
N LYS A 5 -19.46 -34.55 -5.43
CA LYS A 5 -20.58 -35.47 -5.19
C LYS A 5 -20.82 -36.31 -6.45
N ALA A 6 -20.84 -37.63 -6.30
CA ALA A 6 -21.23 -38.51 -7.38
C ALA A 6 -22.76 -38.61 -7.44
N LEU A 7 -23.32 -38.44 -8.63
CA LEU A 7 -24.70 -38.81 -8.98
C LEU A 7 -24.67 -40.09 -9.81
N GLY A 8 -25.75 -40.87 -9.78
CA GLY A 8 -25.93 -42.03 -10.63
C GLY A 8 -25.26 -43.31 -10.14
N SER A 9 -25.83 -44.47 -10.49
CA SER A 9 -25.28 -45.78 -10.11
C SER A 9 -24.54 -46.49 -11.25
N LYS A 10 -24.96 -46.27 -12.50
CA LYS A 10 -24.47 -46.98 -13.71
C LYS A 10 -23.12 -46.45 -14.21
N PRO A 11 -22.30 -47.29 -14.87
CA PRO A 11 -20.99 -46.87 -15.39
C PRO A 11 -21.13 -45.79 -16.48
N ALA A 12 -20.15 -44.87 -16.53
CA ALA A 12 -20.13 -43.78 -17.50
C ALA A 12 -20.00 -44.25 -18.96
N ASP A 13 -19.49 -45.46 -19.18
CA ASP A 13 -19.19 -46.05 -20.50
C ASP A 13 -20.43 -46.25 -21.39
N CYS A 14 -21.63 -46.21 -20.80
CA CYS A 14 -22.89 -46.27 -21.54
C CYS A 14 -23.30 -44.94 -22.18
N PHE A 15 -22.56 -43.84 -21.95
CA PHE A 15 -22.81 -42.54 -22.56
C PHE A 15 -21.57 -42.09 -23.33
N GLN A 16 -21.55 -42.31 -24.64
CA GLN A 16 -20.36 -42.18 -25.47
C GLN A 16 -20.45 -40.98 -26.42
N PHE A 17 -19.33 -40.30 -26.57
CA PHE A 17 -19.11 -39.29 -27.60
C PHE A 17 -18.58 -40.00 -28.85
N ARG A 18 -19.37 -40.05 -29.94
CA ARG A 18 -19.03 -40.85 -31.13
C ARG A 18 -18.56 -40.00 -32.31
N ASP A 19 -19.27 -38.91 -32.59
CA ASP A 19 -18.92 -37.96 -33.65
C ASP A 19 -18.54 -36.61 -33.04
N PRO A 20 -17.84 -35.71 -33.76
CA PRO A 20 -17.40 -34.42 -33.21
C PRO A 20 -18.52 -33.56 -32.61
N ASN A 21 -19.78 -33.87 -32.91
CA ASN A 21 -20.96 -33.16 -32.41
C ASN A 21 -22.08 -34.10 -31.92
N SER A 22 -21.81 -35.38 -31.62
CA SER A 22 -22.86 -36.34 -31.24
C SER A 22 -22.55 -37.13 -29.95
N TRP A 23 -23.54 -37.15 -29.06
CA TRP A 23 -23.58 -38.02 -27.88
C TRP A 23 -24.60 -39.12 -28.09
N THR A 24 -24.25 -40.36 -27.72
CA THR A 24 -25.16 -41.51 -27.82
C THR A 24 -25.18 -42.27 -26.50
N CYS A 25 -26.38 -42.53 -25.99
CA CYS A 25 -26.55 -43.47 -24.89
C CYS A 25 -26.67 -44.90 -25.43
N MET A 26 -25.67 -45.72 -25.14
CA MET A 26 -25.57 -47.13 -25.53
C MET A 26 -26.49 -47.98 -24.65
N THR A 27 -27.66 -48.33 -25.19
CA THR A 27 -28.55 -49.34 -24.60
C THR A 27 -28.79 -50.48 -25.60
N GLU A 28 -29.55 -51.50 -25.22
CA GLU A 28 -29.95 -52.59 -26.14
C GLU A 28 -30.96 -52.12 -27.20
N LEU A 29 -31.53 -50.92 -27.03
CA LEU A 29 -32.53 -50.33 -27.92
C LEU A 29 -31.90 -49.23 -28.78
N ALA A 30 -32.48 -49.03 -29.96
CA ALA A 30 -32.15 -47.87 -30.79
C ALA A 30 -32.74 -46.59 -30.16
N SER A 31 -32.02 -45.48 -30.31
CA SER A 31 -32.48 -44.16 -29.88
C SER A 31 -33.78 -43.77 -30.60
N ASP A 32 -34.79 -43.37 -29.85
CA ASP A 32 -36.12 -42.97 -30.36
C ASP A 32 -36.35 -41.44 -30.27
N VAL A 33 -35.37 -40.70 -29.76
CA VAL A 33 -35.36 -39.24 -29.71
C VAL A 33 -33.94 -38.68 -29.92
N VAL A 34 -33.84 -37.61 -30.69
CA VAL A 34 -32.63 -36.79 -30.84
C VAL A 34 -32.92 -35.42 -30.23
N VAL A 35 -32.08 -35.00 -29.27
CA VAL A 35 -32.17 -33.67 -28.66
C VAL A 35 -31.03 -32.80 -29.19
N GLU A 36 -31.35 -31.68 -29.79
CA GLU A 36 -30.40 -30.69 -30.29
C GLU A 36 -30.22 -29.56 -29.27
N VAL A 37 -28.98 -29.32 -28.85
CA VAL A 37 -28.61 -28.23 -27.93
C VAL A 37 -27.45 -27.45 -28.53
N GLY A 38 -27.75 -26.32 -29.17
CA GLY A 38 -26.76 -25.57 -29.95
C GLY A 38 -26.23 -26.42 -31.10
N GLU A 39 -24.91 -26.62 -31.18
CA GLU A 39 -24.28 -27.42 -32.24
C GLU A 39 -24.20 -28.92 -31.91
N MET A 40 -24.73 -29.35 -30.76
CA MET A 40 -24.60 -30.70 -30.23
C MET A 40 -25.89 -31.50 -30.34
N PHE A 41 -25.77 -32.75 -30.80
CA PHE A 41 -26.88 -33.69 -30.94
C PHE A 41 -26.76 -34.82 -29.91
N PHE A 42 -27.86 -35.12 -29.23
CA PHE A 42 -27.94 -36.16 -28.21
C PHE A 42 -28.93 -37.25 -28.65
N HIS A 43 -28.42 -38.42 -29.04
CA HIS A 43 -29.21 -39.60 -29.39
C HIS A 43 -29.59 -40.36 -28.12
N LEU A 44 -30.86 -40.22 -27.72
CA LEU A 44 -31.40 -40.63 -26.43
C LEU A 44 -32.70 -41.43 -26.61
N HIS A 45 -33.40 -41.65 -25.51
CA HIS A 45 -34.59 -42.46 -25.37
C HIS A 45 -35.67 -41.66 -24.65
N LYS A 46 -36.92 -41.68 -25.14
CA LYS A 46 -38.03 -40.87 -24.63
C LYS A 46 -38.29 -41.13 -23.14
N PHE A 47 -38.41 -42.38 -22.73
CA PHE A 47 -38.85 -42.74 -21.37
C PHE A 47 -37.94 -42.18 -20.24
N PRO A 48 -36.61 -42.39 -20.24
CA PRO A 48 -35.72 -41.80 -19.23
C PRO A 48 -35.84 -40.28 -19.11
N LEU A 49 -35.99 -39.57 -20.24
CA LEU A 49 -36.10 -38.11 -20.26
C LEU A 49 -37.44 -37.62 -19.73
N MET A 50 -38.54 -38.15 -20.26
CA MET A 50 -39.90 -37.73 -19.89
C MET A 50 -40.23 -38.04 -18.43
N SER A 51 -39.63 -39.10 -17.87
CA SER A 51 -39.85 -39.47 -16.47
C SER A 51 -39.19 -38.51 -15.48
N ARG A 52 -38.23 -37.68 -15.91
CA ARG A 52 -37.43 -36.82 -15.03
C ARG A 52 -37.50 -35.33 -15.36
N SER A 53 -37.97 -34.94 -16.54
CA SER A 53 -38.04 -33.55 -16.98
C SER A 53 -39.41 -33.20 -17.57
N GLY A 54 -40.07 -32.22 -16.97
CA GLY A 54 -41.34 -31.68 -17.48
C GLY A 54 -41.20 -30.95 -18.81
N THR A 55 -40.10 -30.22 -19.02
CA THR A 55 -39.86 -29.53 -20.30
C THR A 55 -39.63 -30.52 -21.44
N LEU A 56 -38.81 -31.55 -21.23
CA LEU A 56 -38.59 -32.59 -22.24
C LEU A 56 -39.85 -33.40 -22.50
N GLN A 57 -40.63 -33.74 -21.45
CA GLN A 57 -41.92 -34.41 -21.62
C GLN A 57 -42.87 -33.60 -22.51
N LYS A 58 -42.97 -32.29 -22.26
CA LYS A 58 -43.81 -31.40 -23.08
C LYS A 58 -43.34 -31.38 -24.54
N LEU A 59 -42.05 -31.10 -24.79
CA LEU A 59 -41.52 -30.97 -26.14
C LEU A 59 -41.58 -32.27 -26.96
N ILE A 60 -41.30 -33.41 -26.32
CA ILE A 60 -41.40 -34.74 -26.98
C ILE A 60 -42.85 -35.05 -27.35
N ASN A 61 -43.81 -34.71 -26.48
CA ASN A 61 -45.24 -34.92 -26.77
C ASN A 61 -45.75 -34.00 -27.88
N GLU A 62 -45.27 -32.75 -27.93
CA GLU A 62 -45.60 -31.79 -29.00
C GLU A 62 -45.04 -32.26 -30.35
N ALA A 63 -43.76 -32.64 -30.40
CA ALA A 63 -43.14 -33.19 -31.61
C ALA A 63 -43.82 -34.49 -32.09
N ALA A 64 -44.21 -35.37 -31.17
CA ALA A 64 -44.94 -36.59 -31.51
C ALA A 64 -46.37 -36.36 -32.02
N ALA A 65 -46.99 -35.21 -31.72
CA ALA A 65 -48.31 -34.85 -32.22
C ALA A 65 -48.25 -34.27 -33.65
N ASP A 66 -47.12 -33.66 -34.03
CA ASP A 66 -46.89 -33.11 -35.37
C ASP A 66 -46.49 -34.20 -36.40
N ASP A 67 -45.97 -35.35 -35.93
CA ASP A 67 -45.54 -36.50 -36.74
C ASP A 67 -46.67 -37.47 -37.18
N ASP A 68 -47.95 -37.14 -36.93
CA ASP A 68 -49.11 -38.01 -37.25
C ASP A 68 -49.39 -38.15 -38.77
N ASP A 69 -48.56 -37.53 -39.64
CA ASP A 69 -48.60 -37.67 -41.10
C ASP A 69 -47.53 -38.64 -41.63
N GLY A 70 -47.60 -39.92 -41.22
CA GLY A 70 -47.09 -41.06 -42.01
C GLY A 70 -45.58 -41.36 -42.03
N GLY A 71 -44.74 -40.76 -41.19
CA GLY A 71 -43.29 -41.00 -41.13
C GLY A 71 -42.87 -42.18 -40.24
N GLY A 72 -43.05 -43.42 -40.70
CA GLY A 72 -42.67 -44.62 -39.92
C GLY A 72 -41.16 -44.83 -39.79
N GLY A 73 -40.60 -44.56 -38.60
CA GLY A 73 -39.34 -45.15 -38.12
C GLY A 73 -38.18 -44.18 -37.79
N GLU A 74 -38.33 -42.88 -38.03
CA GLU A 74 -37.30 -41.89 -37.69
C GLU A 74 -37.41 -41.44 -36.21
N PRO A 75 -36.28 -41.15 -35.53
CA PRO A 75 -36.30 -40.70 -34.15
C PRO A 75 -36.89 -39.28 -34.05
N CYS A 76 -37.72 -39.05 -33.03
CA CYS A 76 -38.31 -37.75 -32.73
C CYS A 76 -37.21 -36.70 -32.54
N ASN A 77 -37.24 -35.59 -33.28
CA ASN A 77 -36.24 -34.53 -33.11
C ASN A 77 -36.79 -33.42 -32.21
N VAL A 78 -36.04 -33.04 -31.18
CA VAL A 78 -36.42 -31.99 -30.23
C VAL A 78 -35.30 -30.96 -30.16
N GLN A 79 -35.65 -29.71 -30.44
CA GLN A 79 -34.70 -28.60 -30.34
C GLN A 79 -34.84 -27.90 -28.99
N LEU A 80 -33.74 -27.83 -28.24
CA LEU A 80 -33.65 -27.08 -26.99
C LEU A 80 -32.85 -25.81 -27.21
N HIS A 81 -33.56 -24.69 -27.16
CA HIS A 81 -32.96 -23.36 -27.27
C HIS A 81 -32.55 -22.83 -25.89
N ASP A 82 -31.44 -22.08 -25.87
CA ASP A 82 -31.00 -21.28 -24.73
C ASP A 82 -30.84 -22.04 -23.38
N VAL A 83 -30.47 -23.32 -23.44
CA VAL A 83 -30.19 -24.10 -22.22
C VAL A 83 -29.07 -23.45 -21.42
N PRO A 84 -29.30 -23.08 -20.14
CA PRO A 84 -28.27 -22.51 -19.29
C PRO A 84 -27.07 -23.47 -19.16
N GLY A 85 -25.86 -22.98 -19.46
CA GLY A 85 -24.66 -23.81 -19.44
C GLY A 85 -24.46 -24.68 -20.69
N GLY A 86 -25.37 -24.58 -21.66
CA GLY A 86 -25.30 -25.23 -22.96
C GLY A 86 -25.28 -26.76 -22.90
N ALA A 87 -24.71 -27.35 -23.96
CA ALA A 87 -24.65 -28.80 -24.13
C ALA A 87 -23.94 -29.53 -22.98
N ALA A 88 -22.93 -28.92 -22.35
CA ALA A 88 -22.22 -29.53 -21.23
C ALA A 88 -23.09 -29.68 -19.97
N ALA A 89 -23.97 -28.70 -19.69
CA ALA A 89 -24.93 -28.81 -18.60
C ALA A 89 -26.05 -29.82 -18.94
N PHE A 90 -26.51 -29.81 -20.20
CA PHE A 90 -27.50 -30.79 -20.67
C PHE A 90 -26.97 -32.23 -20.62
N GLU A 91 -25.69 -32.47 -20.96
CA GLU A 91 -25.05 -33.78 -20.87
C GLU A 91 -25.16 -34.36 -19.44
N LEU A 92 -24.88 -33.55 -18.42
CA LEU A 92 -25.00 -33.96 -17.02
C LEU A 92 -26.46 -34.22 -16.63
N ALA A 93 -27.40 -33.40 -17.10
CA ALA A 93 -28.82 -33.60 -16.89
C ALA A 93 -29.33 -34.90 -17.56
N ALA A 94 -28.89 -35.16 -18.78
CA ALA A 94 -29.19 -36.39 -19.51
C ALA A 94 -28.60 -37.60 -18.78
N ARG A 95 -27.33 -37.56 -18.35
CA ARG A 95 -26.75 -38.65 -17.54
C ARG A 95 -27.56 -38.93 -16.28
N PHE A 96 -28.05 -37.89 -15.60
CA PHE A 96 -28.93 -38.04 -14.45
C PHE A 96 -30.24 -38.77 -14.80
N CYS A 97 -30.89 -38.43 -15.91
CA CYS A 97 -32.10 -39.12 -16.37
C CYS A 97 -31.91 -40.63 -16.58
N TYR A 98 -30.70 -41.03 -16.99
CA TYR A 98 -30.35 -42.44 -17.21
C TYR A 98 -29.78 -43.17 -15.99
N ASP A 99 -29.63 -42.48 -14.87
CA ASP A 99 -28.92 -42.96 -13.67
C ASP A 99 -27.44 -43.31 -13.96
N VAL A 100 -26.82 -42.57 -14.89
CA VAL A 100 -25.41 -42.71 -15.28
C VAL A 100 -24.53 -41.88 -14.36
N ARG A 101 -23.40 -42.45 -13.94
CA ARG A 101 -22.46 -41.78 -13.06
C ARG A 101 -21.99 -40.45 -13.64
N ALA A 102 -22.16 -39.40 -12.85
CA ALA A 102 -21.69 -38.06 -13.13
C ALA A 102 -21.13 -37.41 -11.87
N GLU A 103 -20.05 -36.65 -12.00
CA GLU A 103 -19.42 -35.96 -10.86
C GLU A 103 -19.86 -34.49 -10.82
N LEU A 104 -20.47 -34.10 -9.71
CA LEU A 104 -20.72 -32.70 -9.37
C LEU A 104 -19.52 -32.11 -8.64
N ASN A 105 -19.18 -30.88 -9.02
CA ASN A 105 -18.14 -30.07 -8.40
C ASN A 105 -18.52 -28.59 -8.48
N ALA A 106 -17.72 -27.73 -7.84
CA ALA A 106 -17.99 -26.29 -7.79
C ALA A 106 -18.00 -25.58 -9.16
N ALA A 107 -17.42 -26.17 -10.21
CA ALA A 107 -17.36 -25.56 -11.55
C ALA A 107 -18.60 -25.88 -12.40
N ASN A 108 -19.25 -27.03 -12.19
CA ASN A 108 -20.40 -27.46 -13.00
C ASN A 108 -21.76 -27.35 -12.30
N VAL A 109 -21.79 -27.28 -10.95
CA VAL A 109 -23.06 -27.27 -10.21
C VAL A 109 -23.93 -26.06 -10.52
N VAL A 110 -23.34 -24.87 -10.74
CA VAL A 110 -24.12 -23.65 -11.00
C VAL A 110 -24.80 -23.70 -12.38
N PRO A 111 -24.07 -23.96 -13.49
CA PRO A 111 -24.72 -24.18 -14.78
C PRO A 111 -25.76 -25.29 -14.75
N LEU A 112 -25.47 -26.42 -14.07
CA LEU A 112 -26.40 -27.54 -13.97
C LEU A 112 -27.66 -27.20 -13.17
N ARG A 113 -27.56 -26.45 -12.07
CA ARG A 113 -28.71 -25.99 -11.28
C ARG A 113 -29.62 -25.09 -12.11
N CYS A 114 -29.04 -24.21 -12.94
CA CYS A 114 -29.78 -23.36 -13.85
C CYS A 114 -30.45 -24.18 -14.96
N ALA A 115 -29.74 -25.16 -15.55
CA ALA A 115 -30.30 -26.06 -16.55
C ALA A 115 -31.44 -26.93 -15.99
N ALA A 116 -31.28 -27.46 -14.78
CA ALA A 116 -32.29 -28.27 -14.11
C ALA A 116 -33.59 -27.50 -13.87
N GLU A 117 -33.49 -26.22 -13.51
CA GLU A 117 -34.65 -25.32 -13.41
C GLU A 117 -35.34 -25.14 -14.76
N HIS A 118 -34.56 -24.81 -15.80
CA HIS A 118 -35.05 -24.61 -17.15
C HIS A 118 -35.75 -25.87 -17.73
N LEU A 119 -35.21 -27.05 -17.41
CA LEU A 119 -35.76 -28.34 -17.83
C LEU A 119 -36.91 -28.83 -16.92
N ARG A 120 -37.28 -28.06 -15.89
CA ARG A 120 -38.29 -28.42 -14.89
C ARG A 120 -38.06 -29.81 -14.29
N MET A 121 -36.82 -30.09 -13.90
CA MET A 121 -36.41 -31.36 -13.26
C MET A 121 -36.65 -31.28 -11.73
N THR A 122 -37.91 -31.11 -11.36
CA THR A 122 -38.38 -30.92 -9.98
C THR A 122 -38.88 -32.22 -9.36
N GLU A 123 -39.21 -32.20 -8.07
CA GLU A 123 -39.80 -33.34 -7.34
C GLU A 123 -41.13 -33.83 -7.95
N GLU A 124 -41.82 -33.00 -8.75
CA GLU A 124 -43.02 -33.40 -9.51
C GLU A 124 -42.73 -34.55 -10.50
N TYR A 125 -41.47 -34.66 -10.96
CA TYR A 125 -41.00 -35.66 -11.91
C TYR A 125 -40.08 -36.70 -11.24
N GLY A 126 -40.27 -36.94 -9.95
CA GLY A 126 -39.63 -38.01 -9.20
C GLY A 126 -38.86 -37.51 -7.98
N GLU A 127 -38.81 -38.35 -6.95
CA GLU A 127 -38.16 -38.01 -5.69
C GLU A 127 -36.65 -37.78 -5.84
N GLY A 128 -36.14 -36.74 -5.19
CA GLY A 128 -34.73 -36.35 -5.19
C GLY A 128 -34.24 -36.00 -6.59
N ASN A 129 -35.04 -35.25 -7.37
CA ASN A 129 -34.73 -34.88 -8.74
C ASN A 129 -33.57 -33.86 -8.81
N LEU A 130 -33.12 -33.54 -10.01
CA LEU A 130 -31.88 -32.81 -10.24
C LEU A 130 -31.84 -31.42 -9.60
N VAL A 131 -32.97 -30.71 -9.54
CA VAL A 131 -33.07 -29.42 -8.82
C VAL A 131 -32.69 -29.60 -7.35
N GLU A 132 -33.30 -30.56 -6.64
CA GLU A 132 -33.02 -30.82 -5.22
C GLU A 132 -31.57 -31.30 -5.02
N GLN A 133 -31.08 -32.19 -5.90
CA GLN A 133 -29.72 -32.72 -5.81
C GLN A 133 -28.63 -31.66 -5.96
N THR A 134 -28.85 -30.73 -6.89
CA THR A 134 -27.92 -29.62 -7.15
C THR A 134 -28.04 -28.54 -6.09
N GLU A 135 -29.24 -28.28 -5.57
CA GLU A 135 -29.48 -27.33 -4.48
C GLU A 135 -28.79 -27.77 -3.18
N ALA A 136 -28.96 -29.04 -2.79
CA ALA A 136 -28.28 -29.60 -1.62
C ALA A 136 -26.75 -29.53 -1.76
N PHE A 137 -26.22 -29.84 -2.94
CA PHE A 137 -24.78 -29.78 -3.18
C PHE A 137 -24.24 -28.35 -3.24
N LEU A 138 -25.04 -27.38 -3.71
CA LEU A 138 -24.68 -25.96 -3.65
C LEU A 138 -24.47 -25.50 -2.20
N LEU A 139 -25.27 -25.98 -1.25
CA LEU A 139 -25.06 -25.66 0.18
C LEU A 139 -23.71 -26.18 0.70
N ASP A 140 -23.31 -27.39 0.29
CA ASP A 140 -22.00 -27.96 0.64
C ASP A 140 -20.84 -27.15 0.02
N VAL A 141 -21.00 -26.75 -1.26
CA VAL A 141 -20.04 -25.89 -1.99
C VAL A 141 -19.90 -24.53 -1.30
N LEU A 142 -21.00 -23.94 -0.84
CA LEU A 142 -20.99 -22.70 -0.07
C LEU A 142 -20.29 -22.86 1.29
N GLY A 143 -20.07 -24.08 1.80
CA GLY A 143 -19.30 -24.34 3.02
C GLY A 143 -17.80 -24.01 2.88
N SER A 144 -17.24 -24.09 1.67
CA SER A 144 -15.80 -23.90 1.40
C SER A 144 -15.55 -22.56 0.70
N TRP A 145 -14.56 -21.79 1.17
CA TRP A 145 -14.20 -20.51 0.53
C TRP A 145 -13.80 -20.71 -0.94
N ASN A 146 -12.94 -21.69 -1.21
CA ASN A 146 -12.41 -21.91 -2.55
C ASN A 146 -13.51 -22.41 -3.51
N ASP A 147 -14.40 -23.27 -3.03
CA ASP A 147 -15.50 -23.78 -3.85
C ASP A 147 -16.57 -22.72 -4.07
N ALA A 148 -16.88 -21.88 -3.08
CA ALA A 148 -17.76 -20.73 -3.26
C ALA A 148 -17.21 -19.71 -4.28
N VAL A 149 -15.90 -19.45 -4.30
CA VAL A 149 -15.26 -18.60 -5.34
C VAL A 149 -15.40 -19.25 -6.72
N ARG A 150 -15.17 -20.57 -6.85
CA ARG A 150 -15.33 -21.28 -8.12
C ARG A 150 -16.78 -21.29 -8.62
N ALA A 151 -17.74 -21.53 -7.74
CA ALA A 151 -19.17 -21.46 -8.07
C ALA A 151 -19.57 -20.07 -8.56
N LEU A 152 -19.05 -19.03 -7.90
CA LEU A 152 -19.28 -17.66 -8.31
C LEU A 152 -18.64 -17.33 -9.68
N GLN A 153 -17.48 -17.90 -10.00
CA GLN A 153 -16.87 -17.80 -11.33
C GLN A 153 -17.69 -18.57 -12.39
N ALA A 154 -18.26 -19.72 -12.05
CA ALA A 154 -19.11 -20.50 -12.94
C ALA A 154 -20.43 -19.79 -13.30
N CYS A 155 -20.83 -18.77 -12.52
CA CYS A 155 -22.00 -17.93 -12.85
C CYS A 155 -21.81 -17.12 -14.14
N ASP A 156 -20.57 -16.85 -14.58
CA ASP A 156 -20.30 -16.01 -15.75
C ASP A 156 -20.99 -16.51 -17.03
N GLY A 157 -21.09 -17.83 -17.22
CA GLY A 157 -21.75 -18.43 -18.38
C GLY A 157 -23.27 -18.50 -18.30
N VAL A 158 -23.86 -18.22 -17.15
CA VAL A 158 -25.29 -18.38 -16.86
C VAL A 158 -25.87 -17.23 -16.01
N LEU A 159 -25.24 -16.04 -16.08
CA LEU A 159 -25.45 -14.97 -15.12
C LEU A 159 -26.93 -14.57 -14.93
N PRO A 160 -27.76 -14.41 -15.98
CA PRO A 160 -29.18 -14.07 -15.79
C PRO A 160 -29.93 -15.10 -14.92
N HIS A 161 -29.79 -16.38 -15.28
CA HIS A 161 -30.42 -17.49 -14.55
C HIS A 161 -29.87 -17.64 -13.12
N ALA A 162 -28.57 -17.41 -12.93
CA ALA A 162 -27.94 -17.50 -11.62
C ALA A 162 -28.36 -16.35 -10.68
N GLU A 163 -28.66 -15.16 -11.20
CA GLU A 163 -29.25 -14.06 -10.43
C GLU A 163 -30.71 -14.36 -10.06
N ASP A 164 -31.52 -14.84 -11.02
CA ASP A 164 -32.93 -15.18 -10.78
C ASP A 164 -33.08 -16.27 -9.70
N LEU A 165 -32.17 -17.25 -9.71
CA LEU A 165 -32.07 -18.31 -8.69
C LEU A 165 -31.36 -17.88 -7.40
N LEU A 166 -30.96 -16.61 -7.29
CA LEU A 166 -30.25 -16.04 -6.14
C LEU A 166 -28.93 -16.76 -5.80
N ILE A 167 -28.30 -17.45 -6.75
CA ILE A 167 -27.04 -18.17 -6.55
C ILE A 167 -25.91 -17.16 -6.32
N VAL A 168 -25.82 -16.12 -7.15
CA VAL A 168 -24.81 -15.06 -7.05
C VAL A 168 -24.83 -14.36 -5.68
N PRO A 169 -25.97 -13.82 -5.18
CA PRO A 169 -26.00 -13.20 -3.86
C PRO A 169 -25.72 -14.18 -2.73
N ARG A 170 -26.14 -15.46 -2.81
CA ARG A 170 -25.81 -16.48 -1.82
C ARG A 170 -24.32 -16.79 -1.75
N CYS A 171 -23.64 -16.90 -2.90
CA CYS A 171 -22.19 -17.03 -2.97
C CYS A 171 -21.48 -15.83 -2.32
N ILE A 172 -21.91 -14.60 -2.66
CA ILE A 172 -21.34 -13.37 -2.11
C ILE A 172 -21.56 -13.27 -0.59
N ASP A 173 -22.77 -13.56 -0.10
CA ASP A 173 -23.09 -13.53 1.32
C ASP A 173 -22.28 -14.56 2.12
N SER A 174 -22.15 -15.77 1.57
CA SER A 174 -21.31 -16.83 2.13
C SER A 174 -19.85 -16.37 2.23
N LEU A 175 -19.27 -15.85 1.15
CA LEU A 175 -17.89 -15.35 1.14
C LEU A 175 -17.73 -14.17 2.11
N ALA A 176 -18.64 -13.20 2.12
CA ALA A 176 -18.57 -12.06 3.03
C ALA A 176 -18.63 -12.51 4.50
N THR A 177 -19.53 -13.43 4.84
CA THR A 177 -19.64 -14.01 6.20
C THR A 177 -18.35 -14.71 6.61
N LYS A 178 -17.77 -15.49 5.71
CA LYS A 178 -16.52 -16.22 5.94
C LYS A 178 -15.32 -15.28 6.13
N ALA A 179 -15.24 -14.20 5.36
CA ALA A 179 -14.16 -13.23 5.47
C ALA A 179 -14.26 -12.39 6.76
N CYS A 180 -15.48 -12.08 7.20
CA CYS A 180 -15.72 -11.28 8.40
C CYS A 180 -15.65 -12.11 9.69
N ALA A 181 -15.64 -13.44 9.60
CA ALA A 181 -15.52 -14.31 10.77
C ALA A 181 -14.11 -14.19 11.38
N ASP A 182 -14.04 -14.14 12.72
CA ASP A 182 -12.77 -14.12 13.43
C ASP A 182 -12.04 -15.47 13.24
N PRO A 183 -10.85 -15.48 12.62
CA PRO A 183 -10.06 -16.71 12.42
C PRO A 183 -9.65 -17.40 13.73
N THR A 184 -9.72 -16.69 14.87
CA THR A 184 -9.30 -17.17 16.18
C THR A 184 -10.43 -17.75 17.03
N LEU A 185 -11.70 -17.44 16.71
CA LEU A 185 -12.86 -17.85 17.52
C LEU A 185 -13.51 -19.16 17.07
N PHE A 186 -13.21 -19.62 15.85
CA PHE A 186 -13.79 -20.82 15.30
C PHE A 186 -12.67 -21.78 14.89
N GLY A 187 -12.79 -23.06 15.29
CA GLY A 187 -11.91 -24.15 14.86
C GLY A 187 -12.11 -24.46 13.37
N TRP A 188 -11.75 -23.52 12.51
CA TRP A 188 -11.97 -23.58 11.07
C TRP A 188 -11.18 -24.74 10.44
N PRO A 189 -11.84 -25.63 9.68
CA PRO A 189 -11.16 -26.68 8.90
C PRO A 189 -10.23 -26.16 7.79
N MET A 190 -10.20 -24.85 7.53
CA MET A 190 -9.42 -24.24 6.44
C MET A 190 -7.91 -24.23 6.69
N LEU A 191 -7.47 -24.50 7.94
CA LEU A 191 -6.07 -24.41 8.34
C LEU A 191 -5.17 -25.47 7.66
N GLU A 192 -5.71 -26.63 7.30
CA GLU A 192 -4.94 -27.70 6.64
C GLU A 192 -4.37 -27.29 5.28
N TYR A 193 -4.98 -26.31 4.58
CA TYR A 193 -4.57 -25.97 3.21
C TYR A 193 -3.50 -24.89 3.11
N TYR A 194 -3.43 -23.96 4.07
CA TYR A 194 -2.45 -22.87 4.05
C TYR A 194 -1.22 -23.13 4.93
N THR A 195 -1.35 -23.96 5.98
CA THR A 195 -0.20 -24.34 6.81
C THR A 195 0.72 -25.34 6.11
N ALA A 196 0.20 -26.17 5.19
CA ALA A 196 1.00 -27.13 4.44
C ALA A 196 2.03 -26.47 3.50
N LYS A 197 1.76 -25.26 2.98
CA LYS A 197 2.73 -24.50 2.16
C LYS A 197 3.68 -23.59 2.96
N SER A 198 3.43 -23.41 4.25
CA SER A 198 4.34 -22.70 5.17
C SER A 198 5.35 -23.64 5.84
N LEU A 199 5.29 -24.94 5.57
CA LEU A 199 6.15 -25.96 6.16
C LEU A 199 7.44 -26.18 5.35
N GLU A 200 8.03 -25.13 4.75
CA GLU A 200 9.37 -25.21 4.14
C GLU A 200 10.50 -24.78 5.11
N GLU A 201 10.18 -24.20 6.28
CA GLU A 201 11.17 -23.87 7.31
C GLU A 201 10.86 -24.60 8.63
N THR A 202 10.89 -25.93 8.60
CA THR A 202 10.99 -26.70 9.85
C THR A 202 12.47 -26.89 10.16
N VAL A 203 13.04 -26.06 11.03
CA VAL A 203 14.38 -26.29 11.57
C VAL A 203 14.28 -27.44 12.56
N ILE A 204 14.70 -28.62 12.14
CA ILE A 204 14.81 -29.81 12.99
C ILE A 204 16.03 -29.62 13.88
N TRP A 205 15.85 -29.49 15.20
CA TRP A 205 16.94 -29.58 16.17
C TRP A 205 16.70 -30.81 17.06
N ASN A 206 17.65 -31.75 17.07
CA ASN A 206 17.66 -32.95 17.92
C ASN A 206 16.38 -33.80 17.97
N GLY A 207 15.77 -34.10 16.82
CA GLY A 207 14.72 -35.13 16.74
C GLY A 207 13.40 -34.83 17.45
N ILE A 208 13.21 -33.61 17.96
CA ILE A 208 11.95 -33.13 18.51
C ILE A 208 11.39 -32.12 17.51
N THR A 209 10.28 -32.48 16.85
CA THR A 209 9.49 -31.51 16.10
C THR A 209 8.75 -30.64 17.12
N THR A 210 9.23 -29.42 17.34
CA THR A 210 8.36 -28.38 17.90
C THR A 210 7.34 -28.07 16.81
N ALA A 211 6.17 -28.73 16.86
CA ALA A 211 5.00 -28.31 16.10
C ALA A 211 4.64 -26.91 16.63
N GLY A 212 5.29 -25.88 16.08
CA GLY A 212 4.99 -24.50 16.36
C GLY A 212 3.50 -24.31 16.10
N LYS A 213 2.78 -23.73 17.07
CA LYS A 213 1.37 -23.37 16.95
C LYS A 213 1.16 -22.78 15.54
N PRO A 214 0.28 -23.36 14.71
CA PRO A 214 0.11 -22.89 13.35
C PRO A 214 -0.15 -21.38 13.39
N ARG A 215 0.68 -20.61 12.67
CA ARG A 215 0.49 -19.16 12.56
C ARG A 215 -0.95 -18.94 12.08
N SER A 216 -1.72 -18.17 12.83
CA SER A 216 -3.05 -17.74 12.39
C SER A 216 -2.89 -17.13 11.00
N PRO A 217 -3.78 -17.45 10.03
CA PRO A 217 -3.72 -16.82 8.73
C PRO A 217 -3.68 -15.30 8.91
N GLY A 218 -2.77 -14.63 8.19
CA GLY A 218 -2.75 -13.18 8.14
C GLY A 218 -4.10 -12.66 7.63
N ALA A 219 -4.44 -11.40 7.91
CA ALA A 219 -5.71 -10.80 7.47
C ALA A 219 -5.93 -10.85 5.93
N ASP A 220 -4.85 -11.07 5.19
CA ASP A 220 -4.73 -11.14 3.73
C ASP A 220 -4.96 -12.54 3.11
N TRP A 221 -5.25 -13.57 3.92
CA TRP A 221 -5.34 -14.97 3.48
C TRP A 221 -6.28 -15.22 2.29
N TRP A 222 -7.27 -14.36 2.09
CA TRP A 222 -8.32 -14.47 1.07
C TRP A 222 -8.13 -13.55 -0.14
N TYR A 223 -7.18 -12.60 -0.09
CA TYR A 223 -7.04 -11.55 -1.10
C TYR A 223 -6.78 -12.12 -2.50
N LYS A 224 -5.95 -13.16 -2.60
CA LYS A 224 -5.56 -13.73 -3.89
C LYS A 224 -6.74 -14.31 -4.65
N GLN A 225 -7.61 -15.05 -3.96
CA GLN A 225 -8.81 -15.64 -4.53
C GLN A 225 -9.88 -14.60 -4.81
N ALA A 226 -10.10 -13.63 -3.91
CA ALA A 226 -11.03 -12.55 -4.21
C ALA A 226 -10.57 -11.73 -5.44
N ALA A 227 -9.26 -11.54 -5.61
CA ALA A 227 -8.70 -10.84 -6.76
C ALA A 227 -8.78 -11.61 -8.09
N SER A 228 -9.22 -12.88 -8.10
CA SER A 228 -9.55 -13.59 -9.35
C SER A 228 -10.98 -13.40 -9.81
N LEU A 229 -11.82 -12.68 -9.05
CA LEU A 229 -13.17 -12.31 -9.46
C LEU A 229 -13.12 -11.13 -10.44
N LYS A 230 -14.07 -11.07 -11.37
CA LYS A 230 -14.26 -9.90 -12.24
C LYS A 230 -14.76 -8.70 -11.43
N LEU A 231 -14.48 -7.48 -11.91
CA LEU A 231 -14.76 -6.23 -11.21
C LEU A 231 -16.22 -6.10 -10.72
N PRO A 232 -17.28 -6.39 -11.51
CA PRO A 232 -18.65 -6.23 -11.05
C PRO A 232 -19.00 -7.09 -9.83
N VAL A 233 -18.52 -8.34 -9.82
CA VAL A 233 -18.73 -9.29 -8.73
C VAL A 233 -17.85 -8.94 -7.52
N TYR A 234 -16.59 -8.58 -7.76
CA TYR A 234 -15.67 -8.14 -6.71
C TYR A 234 -16.21 -6.90 -5.96
N LYS A 235 -16.76 -5.92 -6.69
CA LYS A 235 -17.42 -4.73 -6.11
C LYS A 235 -18.57 -5.10 -5.18
N ARG A 236 -19.42 -6.05 -5.59
CA ARG A 236 -20.53 -6.55 -4.76
C ARG A 236 -20.01 -7.28 -3.52
N LEU A 237 -18.95 -8.08 -3.66
CA LEU A 237 -18.29 -8.76 -2.54
C LEU A 237 -17.74 -7.77 -1.51
N ILE A 238 -17.00 -6.75 -1.95
CA ILE A 238 -16.47 -5.69 -1.07
C ILE A 238 -17.60 -4.94 -0.36
N SER A 239 -18.71 -4.68 -1.06
CA SER A 239 -19.89 -4.02 -0.47
C SER A 239 -20.57 -4.91 0.59
N ALA A 240 -20.72 -6.20 0.33
CA ALA A 240 -21.27 -7.16 1.29
C ALA A 240 -20.38 -7.35 2.53
N MET A 241 -19.06 -7.37 2.35
CA MET A 241 -18.10 -7.42 3.46
C MET A 241 -18.21 -6.18 4.35
N ARG A 242 -18.34 -4.99 3.74
CA ARG A 242 -18.56 -3.75 4.49
C ARG A 242 -19.84 -3.79 5.33
N SER A 243 -20.95 -4.23 4.74
CA SER A 243 -22.22 -4.33 5.48
C SER A 243 -22.18 -5.34 6.64
N LYS A 244 -21.26 -6.32 6.59
CA LYS A 244 -21.02 -7.29 7.66
C LYS A 244 -19.94 -6.86 8.67
N GLY A 245 -19.44 -5.62 8.58
CA GLY A 245 -18.49 -5.08 9.56
C GLY A 245 -17.02 -5.41 9.30
N MET A 246 -16.64 -5.77 8.07
CA MET A 246 -15.23 -5.93 7.70
C MET A 246 -14.43 -4.66 7.99
N SER A 247 -13.27 -4.79 8.60
CA SER A 247 -12.45 -3.64 8.96
C SER A 247 -11.98 -2.86 7.71
N PRO A 248 -12.00 -1.51 7.75
CA PRO A 248 -11.56 -0.68 6.63
C PRO A 248 -10.14 -1.00 6.16
N LYS A 249 -9.23 -1.30 7.09
CA LYS A 249 -7.85 -1.73 6.80
C LYS A 249 -7.80 -3.00 5.94
N ASN A 250 -8.66 -3.98 6.21
CA ASN A 250 -8.71 -5.22 5.43
C ASN A 250 -9.33 -5.00 4.03
N ILE A 251 -10.36 -4.15 3.95
CA ILE A 251 -10.94 -3.73 2.66
C ILE A 251 -9.88 -3.03 1.81
N ALA A 252 -9.15 -2.07 2.38
CA ALA A 252 -8.09 -1.35 1.68
C ALA A 252 -6.94 -2.27 1.25
N GLY A 253 -6.56 -3.24 2.10
CA GLY A 253 -5.55 -4.25 1.75
C GLY A 253 -5.99 -5.12 0.56
N SER A 254 -7.24 -5.60 0.55
CA SER A 254 -7.80 -6.36 -0.56
C SER A 254 -7.84 -5.54 -1.85
N LEU A 255 -8.31 -4.29 -1.78
CA LEU A 255 -8.34 -3.36 -2.92
C LEU A 255 -6.94 -3.07 -3.45
N THR A 256 -5.96 -2.91 -2.56
CA THR A 256 -4.55 -2.74 -2.93
C THR A 256 -4.03 -3.95 -3.69
N HIS A 257 -4.34 -5.16 -3.21
CA HIS A 257 -3.96 -6.41 -3.89
C HIS A 257 -4.66 -6.54 -5.25
N TYR A 258 -5.95 -6.22 -5.33
CA TYR A 258 -6.72 -6.23 -6.58
C TYR A 258 -6.14 -5.23 -7.60
N ALA A 259 -5.88 -4.00 -7.17
CA ALA A 259 -5.30 -2.93 -7.98
C ALA A 259 -3.92 -3.35 -8.55
N LYS A 260 -3.03 -3.86 -7.71
CA LYS A 260 -1.69 -4.32 -8.14
C LYS A 260 -1.74 -5.48 -9.13
N ARG A 261 -2.76 -6.33 -9.06
CA ARG A 261 -2.93 -7.46 -9.99
C ARG A 261 -3.39 -7.00 -11.37
N HIS A 262 -4.30 -6.03 -11.43
CA HIS A 262 -5.04 -5.69 -12.65
C HIS A 262 -4.61 -4.36 -13.30
N LEU A 263 -3.95 -3.45 -12.57
CA LEU A 263 -3.45 -2.17 -13.10
C LEU A 263 -1.95 -2.24 -13.40
N SER A 264 -1.60 -2.02 -14.66
CA SER A 264 -0.22 -2.15 -15.16
C SER A 264 0.77 -1.12 -14.57
N GLY A 265 0.29 0.07 -14.19
CA GLY A 265 1.10 1.17 -13.66
C GLY A 265 1.61 0.96 -12.23
N LEU A 266 0.88 0.19 -11.40
CA LEU A 266 1.19 0.04 -9.98
C LEU A 266 2.30 -0.99 -9.68
N SER A 267 2.51 -1.96 -10.56
CA SER A 267 3.56 -2.98 -10.38
C SER A 267 4.97 -2.50 -10.73
N ARG A 268 5.12 -1.41 -11.51
CA ARG A 268 6.43 -1.00 -12.05
C ARG A 268 7.32 -0.25 -11.05
N HIS A 269 6.79 0.17 -9.90
CA HIS A 269 7.49 1.02 -8.93
C HIS A 269 7.78 0.35 -7.58
N SER A 270 7.59 -0.97 -7.47
CA SER A 270 8.14 -1.76 -6.37
C SER A 270 9.62 -2.06 -6.68
N GLY A 271 10.50 -1.11 -6.40
CA GLY A 271 11.94 -1.24 -6.64
C GLY A 271 12.55 -2.49 -6.00
N TYR A 272 13.29 -3.25 -6.81
CA TYR A 272 14.50 -4.02 -6.46
C TYR A 272 14.46 -4.92 -5.20
N SER A 273 13.42 -5.72 -5.00
CA SER A 273 13.52 -6.96 -4.22
C SER A 273 12.34 -7.89 -4.49
N GLU A 274 12.24 -8.40 -5.72
CA GLU A 274 11.53 -9.66 -6.01
C GLU A 274 12.06 -10.22 -7.34
N SER A 275 13.39 -10.40 -7.41
CA SER A 275 13.95 -11.37 -8.35
C SER A 275 13.52 -12.75 -7.88
N GLY A 276 12.49 -13.30 -8.53
CA GLY A 276 12.10 -14.69 -8.38
C GLY A 276 10.67 -14.90 -7.90
N ARG A 277 9.70 -14.54 -8.75
CA ARG A 277 8.51 -15.34 -9.06
C ARG A 277 7.78 -14.64 -10.20
N GLY A 278 8.07 -15.06 -11.43
CA GLY A 278 7.14 -14.92 -12.54
C GLY A 278 5.88 -15.69 -12.21
N GLY A 279 5.01 -15.07 -11.40
CA GLY A 279 3.74 -15.63 -10.98
C GLY A 279 2.63 -15.06 -11.84
N ASP A 280 2.26 -15.82 -12.87
CA ASP A 280 0.88 -15.88 -13.36
C ASP A 280 0.29 -14.54 -13.87
N ARG A 281 0.94 -13.92 -14.87
CA ARG A 281 0.28 -12.91 -15.74
C ARG A 281 -0.64 -13.60 -16.76
N LEU A 282 -1.41 -14.60 -16.35
CA LEU A 282 -2.45 -15.22 -17.17
C LEU A 282 -3.77 -14.43 -17.00
N GLY A 283 -3.70 -13.12 -17.23
CA GLY A 283 -4.85 -12.23 -17.30
C GLY A 283 -4.83 -11.54 -18.65
N THR A 284 -5.99 -11.42 -19.29
CA THR A 284 -6.19 -10.56 -20.46
C THR A 284 -5.66 -9.16 -20.13
N VAL A 285 -4.80 -8.62 -20.99
CA VAL A 285 -4.31 -7.25 -20.86
C VAL A 285 -5.52 -6.32 -21.04
N LEU A 286 -5.94 -5.66 -19.96
CA LEU A 286 -7.02 -4.68 -20.02
C LEU A 286 -6.60 -3.51 -20.91
N SER A 287 -7.53 -3.04 -21.75
CA SER A 287 -7.36 -1.80 -22.50
C SER A 287 -7.22 -0.59 -21.56
N ASP A 288 -6.66 0.52 -22.05
CA ASP A 288 -6.51 1.73 -21.23
C ASP A 288 -7.86 2.26 -20.71
N VAL A 289 -8.93 2.10 -21.49
CA VAL A 289 -10.29 2.48 -21.10
C VAL A 289 -10.79 1.60 -19.95
N GLU A 290 -10.57 0.29 -20.01
CA GLU A 290 -10.95 -0.65 -18.94
C GLU A 290 -10.10 -0.43 -17.68
N GLN A 291 -8.80 -0.17 -17.82
CA GLN A 291 -7.94 0.18 -16.70
C GLN A 291 -8.39 1.48 -16.03
N ARG A 292 -8.83 2.48 -16.80
CA ARG A 292 -9.37 3.73 -16.27
C ARG A 292 -10.65 3.52 -15.46
N VAL A 293 -11.63 2.79 -16.01
CA VAL A 293 -12.88 2.47 -15.29
C VAL A 293 -12.58 1.68 -14.02
N LEU A 294 -11.68 0.70 -14.11
CA LEU A 294 -11.25 -0.08 -12.96
C LEU A 294 -10.61 0.80 -11.87
N LEU A 295 -9.72 1.71 -12.24
CA LEU A 295 -9.06 2.63 -11.32
C LEU A 295 -10.06 3.51 -10.58
N GLU A 296 -11.01 4.12 -11.30
CA GLU A 296 -12.05 4.98 -10.73
C GLU A 296 -12.94 4.20 -9.75
N GLU A 297 -13.32 2.97 -10.10
CA GLU A 297 -14.08 2.08 -9.22
C GLU A 297 -13.29 1.67 -7.97
N ILE A 298 -11.99 1.38 -8.08
CA ILE A 298 -11.13 1.10 -6.92
C ILE A 298 -11.08 2.31 -5.99
N VAL A 299 -10.92 3.53 -6.53
CA VAL A 299 -10.86 4.77 -5.72
C VAL A 299 -12.19 5.03 -5.03
N ALA A 300 -13.31 4.82 -5.72
CA ALA A 300 -14.65 4.92 -5.14
C ALA A 300 -14.88 3.87 -4.03
N LEU A 301 -14.34 2.67 -4.20
CA LEU A 301 -14.42 1.59 -3.21
C LEU A 301 -13.38 1.72 -2.09
N LEU A 302 -12.35 2.55 -2.18
CA LEU A 302 -11.33 2.63 -1.13
C LEU A 302 -11.86 3.41 0.09
N PRO A 303 -11.67 2.95 1.34
CA PRO A 303 -12.05 3.72 2.53
C PRO A 303 -11.37 5.10 2.57
N ALA A 304 -12.07 6.10 3.13
CA ALA A 304 -11.59 7.49 3.19
C ALA A 304 -10.80 7.83 4.47
N GLU A 305 -10.81 6.93 5.45
CA GLU A 305 -10.13 7.09 6.74
C GLU A 305 -8.60 7.19 6.57
N LYS A 306 -7.98 8.11 7.32
CA LYS A 306 -6.53 8.31 7.35
C LYS A 306 -5.82 7.05 7.85
N GLY A 307 -4.70 6.70 7.23
CA GLY A 307 -3.83 5.58 7.65
C GLY A 307 -4.35 4.19 7.27
N VAL A 308 -5.54 4.08 6.67
CA VAL A 308 -6.10 2.79 6.21
C VAL A 308 -5.44 2.33 4.91
N ALA A 309 -5.25 3.25 3.96
CA ALA A 309 -4.47 3.02 2.74
C ALA A 309 -3.12 3.72 2.87
N THR A 310 -2.03 3.06 2.43
CA THR A 310 -0.69 3.66 2.54
C THR A 310 -0.52 4.83 1.59
N THR A 311 0.20 5.87 2.00
CA THR A 311 0.43 7.07 1.17
C THR A 311 1.12 6.74 -0.15
N ARG A 312 2.08 5.80 -0.15
CA ARG A 312 2.71 5.28 -1.36
C ARG A 312 1.72 4.63 -2.33
N PHE A 313 0.72 3.88 -1.83
CA PHE A 313 -0.30 3.29 -2.69
C PHE A 313 -1.21 4.37 -3.28
N LEU A 314 -1.64 5.35 -2.49
CA LEU A 314 -2.45 6.47 -2.97
C LEU A 314 -1.72 7.30 -4.04
N LEU A 315 -0.43 7.61 -3.82
CA LEU A 315 0.41 8.30 -4.80
C LEU A 315 0.63 7.46 -6.06
N GLY A 316 0.76 6.14 -5.93
CA GLY A 316 0.78 5.22 -7.06
C GLY A 316 -0.51 5.23 -7.88
N LEU A 317 -1.68 5.25 -7.22
CA LEU A 317 -2.98 5.40 -7.87
C LEU A 317 -3.09 6.77 -8.55
N LEU A 318 -2.61 7.83 -7.91
CA LEU A 318 -2.65 9.20 -8.45
C LEU A 318 -1.78 9.33 -9.71
N ARG A 319 -0.58 8.76 -9.71
CA ARG A 319 0.27 8.64 -10.92
C ARG A 319 -0.44 7.89 -12.03
N THR A 320 -1.06 6.75 -11.70
CA THR A 320 -1.82 5.94 -12.68
C THR A 320 -3.05 6.71 -13.21
N THR A 321 -3.67 7.53 -12.37
CA THR A 321 -4.79 8.43 -12.73
C THR A 321 -4.35 9.45 -13.77
N MET A 322 -3.15 10.03 -13.63
CA MET A 322 -2.58 10.95 -14.63
C MET A 322 -2.28 10.25 -15.96
N ILE A 323 -1.66 9.05 -15.90
CA ILE A 323 -1.30 8.28 -17.10
C ILE A 323 -2.54 7.89 -17.91
N LEU A 324 -3.60 7.45 -17.24
CA LEU A 324 -4.83 6.97 -17.90
C LEU A 324 -5.84 8.10 -18.19
N HIS A 325 -5.49 9.36 -17.88
CA HIS A 325 -6.39 10.51 -17.99
C HIS A 325 -7.77 10.25 -17.36
N ALA A 326 -7.77 9.71 -16.14
CA ALA A 326 -8.99 9.43 -15.38
C ALA A 326 -9.71 10.73 -14.97
N GLY A 327 -11.00 10.61 -14.63
CA GLY A 327 -11.88 11.74 -14.35
C GLY A 327 -11.38 12.64 -13.21
N ALA A 328 -11.68 13.94 -13.31
CA ALA A 328 -11.25 14.95 -12.32
C ALA A 328 -11.67 14.57 -10.89
N ALA A 329 -12.88 14.05 -10.69
CA ALA A 329 -13.35 13.62 -9.36
C ALA A 329 -12.48 12.51 -8.74
N CYS A 330 -11.93 11.60 -9.56
CA CYS A 330 -11.04 10.54 -9.11
C CYS A 330 -9.69 11.12 -8.63
N ARG A 331 -9.11 12.02 -9.43
CA ARG A 331 -7.91 12.78 -9.06
C ARG A 331 -8.12 13.55 -7.76
N ASP A 332 -9.17 14.36 -7.68
CA ASP A 332 -9.45 15.20 -6.52
C ASP A 332 -9.65 14.35 -5.25
N ALA A 333 -10.30 13.17 -5.37
CA ALA A 333 -10.47 12.25 -4.25
C ALA A 333 -9.14 11.67 -3.75
N LEU A 334 -8.19 11.39 -4.66
CA LEU A 334 -6.85 10.93 -4.31
C LEU A 334 -5.99 12.04 -3.72
N GLU A 335 -5.99 13.23 -4.31
CA GLU A 335 -5.25 14.40 -3.80
C GLU A 335 -5.69 14.76 -2.39
N LYS A 336 -7.00 14.75 -2.09
CA LYS A 336 -7.54 14.93 -0.74
C LYS A 336 -7.04 13.89 0.25
N ARG A 337 -7.05 12.61 -0.14
CA ARG A 337 -6.62 11.52 0.74
C ARG A 337 -5.12 11.57 0.99
N VAL A 338 -4.31 11.85 -0.03
CA VAL A 338 -2.86 12.05 0.14
C VAL A 338 -2.60 13.27 1.03
N GLY A 339 -3.28 14.39 0.79
CA GLY A 339 -3.17 15.60 1.60
C GLY A 339 -3.46 15.35 3.08
N ASN A 340 -4.38 14.45 3.44
CA ASN A 340 -4.68 14.12 4.83
C ASN A 340 -3.58 13.34 5.58
N GLN A 341 -2.61 12.76 4.87
CA GLN A 341 -1.50 11.95 5.40
C GLN A 341 -0.18 12.23 4.66
N LEU A 342 0.01 13.49 4.27
CA LEU A 342 1.14 13.93 3.48
C LEU A 342 2.47 13.77 4.24
N GLU A 343 2.44 13.81 5.57
CA GLU A 343 3.59 13.58 6.44
C GLU A 343 4.18 12.16 6.32
N GLU A 344 3.40 11.20 5.81
CA GLU A 344 3.85 9.81 5.58
C GLU A 344 4.43 9.59 4.17
N ALA A 345 4.44 10.62 3.32
CA ALA A 345 4.93 10.51 1.95
C ALA A 345 6.47 10.51 1.89
N ALA A 346 7.01 9.70 0.98
CA ALA A 346 8.40 9.80 0.58
C ALA A 346 8.55 10.85 -0.53
N LEU A 347 9.65 11.61 -0.51
CA LEU A 347 9.94 12.64 -1.53
C LEU A 347 9.88 12.08 -2.96
N GLU A 348 10.46 10.90 -3.17
CA GLU A 348 10.46 10.22 -4.48
C GLU A 348 9.06 9.89 -4.99
N ASP A 349 8.08 9.67 -4.10
CA ASP A 349 6.70 9.35 -4.47
C ASP A 349 5.87 10.60 -4.82
N LEU A 350 6.29 11.79 -4.38
CA LEU A 350 5.66 13.08 -4.69
C LEU A 350 6.05 13.64 -6.06
N LEU A 351 7.17 13.17 -6.62
CA LEU A 351 7.63 13.52 -7.96
C LEU A 351 6.73 12.84 -9.01
N ILE A 352 5.55 13.42 -9.25
CA ILE A 352 4.58 12.94 -10.24
C ILE A 352 4.95 13.56 -11.59
N PRO A 353 5.26 12.76 -12.62
CA PRO A 353 5.62 13.29 -13.94
C PRO A 353 4.47 14.09 -14.55
N ASN A 354 4.79 15.18 -15.24
CA ASN A 354 3.83 15.88 -16.05
C ASN A 354 3.62 15.13 -17.38
N ILE A 355 2.39 14.73 -17.67
CA ILE A 355 2.03 13.93 -18.87
C ILE A 355 1.30 14.80 -19.90
N GLY A 356 1.08 16.10 -19.60
CA GLY A 356 0.42 17.02 -20.52
C GLY A 356 1.28 17.38 -21.72
N TYR A 357 0.71 17.31 -22.93
CA TYR A 357 1.38 17.65 -24.19
C TYR A 357 1.77 19.15 -24.33
N SER A 358 1.33 20.02 -23.41
CA SER A 358 1.46 21.47 -23.51
C SER A 358 2.22 22.13 -22.36
N VAL A 359 2.83 21.35 -21.46
CA VAL A 359 3.52 21.89 -20.28
C VAL A 359 4.95 21.38 -20.28
N ASP A 360 5.91 22.31 -20.39
CA ASP A 360 7.34 21.99 -20.49
C ASP A 360 7.97 21.57 -19.15
N THR A 361 7.22 21.56 -18.04
CA THR A 361 7.75 21.14 -16.73
C THR A 361 7.84 19.63 -16.63
N LEU A 362 8.89 19.12 -15.96
CA LEU A 362 9.13 17.70 -15.75
C LEU A 362 8.10 17.07 -14.80
N TYR A 363 7.64 17.83 -13.81
CA TYR A 363 6.73 17.36 -12.76
C TYR A 363 5.43 18.18 -12.73
N ASP A 364 4.35 17.54 -12.26
CA ASP A 364 3.06 18.18 -12.01
C ASP A 364 3.09 18.89 -10.65
N VAL A 365 3.53 20.14 -10.69
CA VAL A 365 3.65 21.04 -9.53
C VAL A 365 2.28 21.45 -9.00
N ASP A 366 1.27 21.53 -9.88
CA ASP A 366 -0.09 21.92 -9.48
C ASP A 366 -0.75 20.81 -8.65
N CYS A 367 -0.45 19.55 -8.95
CA CYS A 367 -0.85 18.40 -8.14
C CYS A 367 -0.26 18.47 -6.73
N MET A 368 1.03 18.78 -6.60
CA MET A 368 1.67 18.96 -5.29
C MET A 368 1.03 20.10 -4.50
N GLN A 369 0.79 21.23 -5.17
CA GLN A 369 0.13 22.38 -4.56
C GLN A 369 -1.25 22.01 -3.99
N ARG A 370 -2.11 21.33 -4.77
CA ARG A 370 -3.44 20.89 -4.30
C ARG A 370 -3.38 19.92 -3.13
N MET A 371 -2.43 18.97 -3.14
CA MET A 371 -2.22 18.05 -2.01
C MET A 371 -1.81 18.82 -0.73
N LEU A 372 -0.93 19.83 -0.87
CA LEU A 372 -0.49 20.66 0.24
C LEU A 372 -1.60 21.58 0.77
N GLU A 373 -2.38 22.20 -0.11
CA GLU A 373 -3.56 23.00 0.27
C GLU A 373 -4.54 22.17 1.10
N HIS A 374 -4.78 20.91 0.70
CA HIS A 374 -5.59 19.98 1.48
C HIS A 374 -4.98 19.64 2.84
N PHE A 375 -3.66 19.38 2.91
CA PHE A 375 -2.98 19.15 4.18
C PHE A 375 -3.14 20.33 5.14
N VAL A 376 -2.91 21.55 4.66
CA VAL A 376 -3.02 22.78 5.46
C VAL A 376 -4.46 22.99 5.92
N ALA A 377 -5.44 22.85 5.02
CA ALA A 377 -6.86 23.01 5.36
C ALA A 377 -7.33 22.01 6.43
N THR A 378 -6.96 20.73 6.30
CA THR A 378 -7.34 19.69 7.27
C THR A 378 -6.69 19.91 8.63
N ASN A 379 -5.45 20.37 8.65
CA ASN A 379 -4.73 20.56 9.90
C ASN A 379 -5.00 21.92 10.54
N THR A 380 -5.73 22.86 9.90
CA THR A 380 -6.00 24.23 10.37
C THR A 380 -6.53 24.31 11.82
N SER A 381 -7.24 23.30 12.34
CA SER A 381 -7.63 23.26 13.76
C SER A 381 -6.45 23.10 14.72
N ALA A 382 -5.35 22.47 14.28
CA ALA A 382 -4.07 22.44 14.98
C ALA A 382 -3.24 23.72 14.78
N PHE A 383 -3.54 24.53 13.75
CA PHE A 383 -2.96 25.88 13.55
C PHE A 383 -3.62 26.94 14.45
N ALA A 384 -4.86 26.71 14.92
CA ALA A 384 -5.60 27.63 15.78
C ALA A 384 -5.26 27.52 17.28
N ALA A 385 -4.63 26.42 17.71
CA ALA A 385 -4.01 26.32 19.02
C ALA A 385 -2.64 27.00 18.98
N SER A 386 -2.64 28.33 18.82
CA SER A 386 -1.42 29.13 18.99
C SER A 386 -0.90 28.91 20.41
N PRO A 387 0.40 28.65 20.64
CA PRO A 387 0.97 28.89 21.95
C PRO A 387 0.85 30.40 22.18
N GLU A 388 0.04 30.76 23.16
CA GLU A 388 0.00 32.11 23.68
C GLU A 388 1.43 32.50 24.07
N ILE A 389 1.80 33.73 23.71
CA ILE A 389 3.13 34.30 23.91
C ILE A 389 3.36 34.40 25.43
N THR A 390 3.91 33.35 26.04
CA THR A 390 4.55 33.47 27.34
C THR A 390 5.99 33.91 27.11
N GLU A 391 6.31 35.03 27.75
CA GLU A 391 7.62 35.64 27.83
C GLU A 391 8.77 34.66 28.10
N GLU A 392 9.93 35.08 27.62
CA GLU A 392 11.22 34.45 27.64
C GLU A 392 11.59 33.70 28.94
N GLY A 393 12.18 32.51 28.78
CA GLY A 393 13.16 31.99 29.71
C GLY A 393 12.77 30.73 30.48
N GLN A 394 12.77 29.57 29.81
CA GLN A 394 13.14 28.32 30.47
C GLN A 394 13.59 27.26 29.47
N LEU A 395 14.92 27.12 29.37
CA LEU A 395 15.57 25.94 28.82
C LEU A 395 15.34 24.80 29.81
N VAL A 396 14.39 23.91 29.52
CA VAL A 396 14.31 22.61 30.20
C VAL A 396 14.25 21.52 29.14
N ASP A 397 15.31 20.71 29.19
CA ASP A 397 15.52 19.43 28.54
C ASP A 397 14.24 18.57 28.50
N GLY A 398 13.61 18.54 27.33
CA GLY A 398 12.47 17.68 27.01
C GLY A 398 12.85 16.78 25.84
N SER A 399 13.33 15.59 26.15
CA SER A 399 13.52 14.53 25.16
C SER A 399 12.23 14.29 24.35
N SER A 400 12.40 14.20 23.03
CA SER A 400 11.37 14.03 21.99
C SER A 400 10.53 15.27 21.67
N ALA A 401 11.13 16.17 20.88
CA ALA A 401 10.41 16.85 19.82
C ALA A 401 9.75 15.80 18.92
N GLU A 402 8.56 15.31 19.28
CA GLU A 402 7.67 14.69 18.33
C GLU A 402 7.50 15.70 17.19
N LEU A 403 8.14 15.42 16.05
CA LEU A 403 8.03 16.25 14.86
C LEU A 403 6.55 16.36 14.55
N THR A 404 5.97 17.52 14.79
CA THR A 404 4.57 17.76 14.42
C THR A 404 4.42 17.40 12.94
N PRO A 405 3.31 16.78 12.52
CA PRO A 405 3.08 16.44 11.10
C PRO A 405 3.39 17.61 10.16
N VAL A 406 3.09 18.83 10.62
CA VAL A 406 3.37 20.10 9.94
C VAL A 406 4.87 20.34 9.71
N SER A 407 5.73 20.10 10.70
CA SER A 407 7.19 20.20 10.54
C SER A 407 7.77 19.14 9.60
N THR A 408 7.21 17.92 9.62
CA THR A 408 7.60 16.86 8.67
C THR A 408 7.23 17.24 7.24
N VAL A 409 6.02 17.75 7.02
CA VAL A 409 5.59 18.24 5.71
C VAL A 409 6.41 19.45 5.25
N ALA A 410 6.78 20.38 6.13
CA ALA A 410 7.65 21.51 5.76
C ALA A 410 9.00 21.02 5.19
N LYS A 411 9.65 20.05 5.85
CA LYS A 411 10.89 19.44 5.33
C LYS A 411 10.67 18.74 3.99
N LEU A 412 9.53 18.09 3.82
CA LEU A 412 9.18 17.39 2.60
C LEU A 412 8.95 18.37 1.44
N VAL A 413 8.27 19.50 1.69
CA VAL A 413 8.06 20.59 0.73
C VAL A 413 9.39 21.25 0.35
N ASP A 414 10.26 21.56 1.32
CA ASP A 414 11.58 22.10 1.04
C ASP A 414 12.44 21.13 0.19
N GLY A 415 12.33 19.83 0.47
CA GLY A 415 12.92 18.77 -0.35
C GLY A 415 12.36 18.75 -1.78
N TYR A 416 11.04 18.80 -1.91
CA TYR A 416 10.34 18.84 -3.20
C TYR A 416 10.74 20.06 -4.03
N LEU A 417 10.71 21.26 -3.43
CA LEU A 417 11.11 22.51 -4.08
C LEU A 417 12.56 22.48 -4.55
N ALA A 418 13.45 21.84 -3.79
CA ALA A 418 14.84 21.65 -4.22
C ALA A 418 14.96 20.75 -5.45
N GLU A 419 14.16 19.68 -5.56
CA GLU A 419 14.16 18.79 -6.72
C GLU A 419 13.52 19.48 -7.94
N VAL A 420 12.30 20.02 -7.80
CA VAL A 420 11.62 20.67 -8.93
C VAL A 420 12.29 21.98 -9.34
N GLY A 421 13.02 22.64 -8.43
CA GLY A 421 13.76 23.86 -8.72
C GLY A 421 14.93 23.68 -9.68
N THR A 422 15.32 22.43 -9.97
CA THR A 422 16.32 22.12 -11.02
C THR A 422 15.76 22.22 -12.43
N ASP A 423 14.43 22.19 -12.59
CA ASP A 423 13.75 22.30 -13.86
C ASP A 423 13.74 23.76 -14.34
N THR A 424 14.35 24.02 -15.49
CA THR A 424 14.46 25.38 -16.07
C THR A 424 13.12 25.93 -16.57
N ASN A 425 12.10 25.07 -16.70
CA ASN A 425 10.78 25.46 -17.15
C ASN A 425 9.85 25.79 -15.98
N LEU A 426 10.30 25.60 -14.73
CA LEU A 426 9.52 25.95 -13.54
C LEU A 426 9.50 27.47 -13.34
N ILE A 427 8.33 28.08 -13.50
CA ILE A 427 8.15 29.51 -13.27
C ILE A 427 8.18 29.89 -11.78
N MET A 428 8.70 31.09 -11.48
CA MET A 428 8.92 31.57 -10.11
C MET A 428 7.63 31.62 -9.29
N SER A 429 6.50 31.98 -9.90
CA SER A 429 5.21 32.09 -9.21
C SER A 429 4.72 30.74 -8.66
N LYS A 430 4.97 29.62 -9.36
CA LYS A 430 4.64 28.28 -8.88
C LYS A 430 5.55 27.81 -7.75
N PHE A 431 6.83 28.19 -7.80
CA PHE A 431 7.75 27.93 -6.70
C PHE A 431 7.29 28.67 -5.44
N GLN A 432 6.98 29.97 -5.58
CA GLN A 432 6.50 30.82 -4.49
C GLN A 432 5.17 30.32 -3.91
N SER A 433 4.19 29.98 -4.76
CA SER A 433 2.87 29.53 -4.29
C SER A 433 2.97 28.31 -3.37
N ILE A 434 3.85 27.35 -3.67
CA ILE A 434 4.06 26.18 -2.81
C ILE A 434 4.81 26.54 -1.53
N ALA A 435 5.86 27.35 -1.62
CA ALA A 435 6.66 27.72 -0.46
C ALA A 435 5.85 28.50 0.59
N GLU A 436 4.98 29.40 0.14
CA GLU A 436 4.11 30.26 0.97
C GLU A 436 2.98 29.51 1.66
N LEU A 437 2.58 28.34 1.16
CA LEU A 437 1.57 27.50 1.81
C LEU A 437 2.06 26.90 3.14
N VAL A 438 3.38 26.86 3.37
CA VAL A 438 3.98 26.33 4.60
C VAL A 438 4.23 27.48 5.59
N PRO A 439 3.54 27.51 6.75
CA PRO A 439 3.68 28.62 7.69
C PRO A 439 5.06 28.69 8.35
N ASP A 440 5.47 29.90 8.73
CA ASP A 440 6.81 30.17 9.26
C ASP A 440 7.17 29.30 10.48
N TYR A 441 6.22 29.01 11.35
CA TYR A 441 6.47 28.22 12.55
C TYR A 441 6.70 26.73 12.25
N ALA A 442 6.28 26.23 11.08
CA ALA A 442 6.48 24.85 10.66
C ALA A 442 7.97 24.54 10.48
N ARG A 443 8.75 25.56 10.11
CA ARG A 443 10.20 25.51 9.96
C ARG A 443 10.88 25.98 11.23
N ALA A 444 11.53 25.05 11.92
CA ALA A 444 12.45 25.38 13.02
C ALA A 444 13.77 25.98 12.48
N ILE A 445 14.23 25.46 11.33
CA ILE A 445 15.47 25.86 10.66
C ILE A 445 15.16 25.99 9.16
N ASP A 446 15.65 27.05 8.54
CA ASP A 446 15.32 27.42 7.15
C ASP A 446 16.37 26.96 6.12
N ASP A 447 17.31 26.10 6.52
CA ASP A 447 18.36 25.56 5.64
C ASP A 447 17.77 24.83 4.43
N GLY A 448 16.65 24.13 4.62
CA GLY A 448 15.94 23.40 3.56
C GLY A 448 15.42 24.33 2.46
N ILE A 449 14.63 25.33 2.84
CA ILE A 449 14.10 26.34 1.91
C ILE A 449 15.22 27.19 1.30
N TYR A 450 16.27 27.54 2.07
CA TYR A 450 17.45 28.22 1.54
C TYR A 450 18.13 27.40 0.43
N ARG A 451 18.36 26.10 0.65
CA ARG A 451 18.92 25.20 -0.35
C ARG A 451 18.04 25.13 -1.60
N ALA A 452 16.73 25.06 -1.44
CA ALA A 452 15.79 25.05 -2.57
C ALA A 452 15.86 26.35 -3.38
N ILE A 453 15.90 27.51 -2.71
CA ILE A 453 16.08 28.82 -3.35
C ILE A 453 17.41 28.88 -4.09
N ASP A 454 18.51 28.42 -3.48
CA ASP A 454 19.83 28.44 -4.11
C ASP A 454 19.88 27.59 -5.39
N ILE A 455 19.28 26.40 -5.34
CA ILE A 455 19.17 25.52 -6.51
C ILE A 455 18.33 26.19 -7.61
N TYR A 456 17.19 26.79 -7.24
CA TYR A 456 16.34 27.50 -8.18
C TYR A 456 17.07 28.67 -8.85
N LEU A 457 17.77 29.51 -8.08
CA LEU A 457 18.60 30.61 -8.59
C LEU A 457 19.74 30.11 -9.49
N LYS A 458 20.27 28.90 -9.24
CA LYS A 458 21.25 28.25 -10.12
C LYS A 458 20.67 27.92 -11.50
N ALA A 459 19.49 27.32 -11.50
CA ALA A 459 18.83 26.85 -12.71
C ALA A 459 18.19 27.98 -13.52
N HIS A 460 17.91 29.13 -12.89
CA HIS A 460 17.25 30.29 -13.51
C HIS A 460 18.12 31.57 -13.48
N PRO A 461 19.25 31.64 -14.23
CA PRO A 461 20.10 32.83 -14.26
C PRO A 461 19.42 34.10 -14.77
N CYS A 462 18.35 33.95 -15.56
CA CYS A 462 17.61 35.04 -16.20
C CYS A 462 16.73 35.87 -15.24
N LEU A 463 16.59 35.46 -13.98
CA LEU A 463 15.82 36.21 -12.97
C LEU A 463 16.45 37.58 -12.70
N THR A 464 15.60 38.61 -12.68
CA THR A 464 15.95 39.98 -12.31
C THR A 464 16.32 40.09 -10.84
N VAL A 465 17.07 41.14 -10.47
CA VAL A 465 17.43 41.39 -9.06
C VAL A 465 16.19 41.48 -8.16
N SER A 466 15.12 42.12 -8.64
CA SER A 466 13.87 42.22 -7.88
C SER A 466 13.23 40.86 -7.66
N GLU A 467 13.13 40.01 -8.69
CA GLU A 467 12.60 38.64 -8.55
C GLU A 467 13.42 37.79 -7.58
N ARG A 468 14.76 37.91 -7.61
CA ARG A 468 15.65 37.24 -6.64
C ARG A 468 15.39 37.71 -5.21
N GLU A 469 15.19 39.01 -5.00
CA GLU A 469 14.80 39.56 -3.70
C GLU A 469 13.44 39.02 -3.25
N GLN A 470 12.46 38.96 -4.15
CA GLN A 470 11.13 38.42 -3.83
C GLN A 470 11.22 36.96 -3.38
N LEU A 471 11.98 36.13 -4.10
CA LEU A 471 12.19 34.72 -3.78
C LEU A 471 12.91 34.54 -2.43
N CYS A 472 13.91 35.37 -2.13
CA CYS A 472 14.65 35.31 -0.87
C CYS A 472 13.81 35.71 0.36
N ARG A 473 12.64 36.34 0.19
CA ARG A 473 11.73 36.64 1.30
C ARG A 473 11.03 35.41 1.87
N LEU A 474 11.05 34.29 1.15
CA LEU A 474 10.48 33.01 1.60
C LEU A 474 11.30 32.34 2.72
N MET A 475 12.52 32.82 2.99
CA MET A 475 13.35 32.32 4.08
C MET A 475 13.55 33.39 5.17
N ASN A 476 13.53 32.96 6.41
CA ASN A 476 13.92 33.76 7.56
C ASN A 476 15.42 33.55 7.86
N CYS A 477 16.23 34.56 7.55
CA CYS A 477 17.68 34.52 7.78
C CYS A 477 18.08 34.29 9.24
N GLN A 478 17.20 34.56 10.22
CA GLN A 478 17.46 34.27 11.65
C GLN A 478 17.41 32.77 11.97
N LYS A 479 16.70 32.00 11.15
CA LYS A 479 16.49 30.55 11.30
C LYS A 479 17.50 29.73 10.51
N LEU A 480 18.49 30.35 9.86
CA LEU A 480 19.56 29.64 9.19
C LEU A 480 20.55 29.06 10.20
N SER A 481 21.13 27.91 9.90
CA SER A 481 22.27 27.38 10.65
C SER A 481 23.56 28.15 10.32
N LEU A 482 24.59 28.00 11.16
CA LEU A 482 25.92 28.59 10.92
C LEU A 482 26.50 28.16 9.55
N GLU A 483 26.29 26.89 9.17
CA GLU A 483 26.76 26.36 7.89
C GLU A 483 26.02 27.03 6.71
N ALA A 484 24.70 27.13 6.81
CA ALA A 484 23.89 27.81 5.79
C ALA A 484 24.20 29.31 5.70
N CYS A 485 24.40 29.99 6.83
CA CYS A 485 24.84 31.38 6.88
C CYS A 485 26.19 31.59 6.19
N THR A 486 27.16 30.70 6.45
CA THR A 486 28.49 30.76 5.83
C THR A 486 28.41 30.58 4.32
N HIS A 487 27.61 29.61 3.85
CA HIS A 487 27.38 29.41 2.43
C HIS A 487 26.67 30.62 1.81
N ALA A 488 25.63 31.15 2.45
CA ALA A 488 24.89 32.33 1.99
C ALA A 488 25.77 33.58 1.90
N ALA A 489 26.68 33.79 2.85
CA ALA A 489 27.62 34.91 2.83
C ALA A 489 28.57 34.90 1.63
N GLN A 490 28.85 33.71 1.08
CA GLN A 490 29.75 33.51 -0.07
C GLN A 490 28.99 33.34 -1.40
N ASN A 491 27.65 33.34 -1.37
CA ASN A 491 26.84 33.02 -2.53
C ASN A 491 26.57 34.25 -3.40
N GLU A 492 27.30 34.37 -4.52
CA GLU A 492 27.19 35.48 -5.48
C GLU A 492 25.82 35.58 -6.18
N ARG A 493 24.98 34.54 -6.09
CA ARG A 493 23.63 34.55 -6.69
C ARG A 493 22.61 35.31 -5.86
N LEU A 494 22.88 35.48 -4.56
CA LEU A 494 21.97 36.19 -3.65
C LEU A 494 22.06 37.71 -3.81
N PRO A 495 20.96 38.45 -3.66
CA PRO A 495 21.00 39.90 -3.57
C PRO A 495 21.86 40.37 -2.39
N LEU A 496 22.66 41.44 -2.59
CA LEU A 496 23.53 42.00 -1.54
C LEU A 496 22.78 42.31 -0.23
N ARG A 497 21.52 42.76 -0.33
CA ARG A 497 20.67 43.04 0.83
C ARG A 497 20.48 41.80 1.72
N VAL A 498 20.29 40.63 1.11
CA VAL A 498 20.08 39.36 1.81
C VAL A 498 21.38 38.91 2.46
N VAL A 499 22.51 39.02 1.74
CA VAL A 499 23.85 38.70 2.28
C VAL A 499 24.17 39.53 3.52
N VAL A 500 23.87 40.84 3.49
CA VAL A 500 24.06 41.73 4.65
C VAL A 500 23.15 41.33 5.82
N GLN A 501 21.90 40.93 5.55
CA GLN A 501 20.98 40.45 6.60
C GLN A 501 21.49 39.17 7.28
N VAL A 502 22.00 38.21 6.50
CA VAL A 502 22.61 36.98 7.03
C VAL A 502 23.79 37.32 7.95
N LEU A 503 24.72 38.17 7.49
CA LEU A 503 25.88 38.59 8.27
C LEU A 503 25.47 39.34 9.55
N PHE A 504 24.43 40.17 9.49
CA PHE A 504 23.92 40.89 10.64
C PHE A 504 23.38 39.95 11.73
N PHE A 505 22.60 38.93 11.35
CA PHE A 505 22.07 37.96 12.33
C PHE A 505 23.13 37.05 12.91
N GLU A 506 24.15 36.68 12.13
CA GLU A 506 25.33 35.98 12.64
C GLU A 506 26.10 36.83 13.66
N GLN A 507 26.32 38.12 13.36
CA GLN A 507 26.93 39.04 14.34
C GLN A 507 26.09 39.17 15.61
N LEU A 508 24.76 39.24 15.49
CA LEU A 508 23.85 39.30 16.63
C LEU A 508 23.93 38.04 17.48
N ARG A 509 23.89 36.84 16.87
CA ARG A 509 24.06 35.55 17.57
C ARG A 509 25.38 35.48 18.31
N LEU A 510 26.49 35.80 17.65
CA LEU A 510 27.82 35.83 18.27
C LEU A 510 27.85 36.77 19.47
N ARG A 511 27.29 37.98 19.33
CA ARG A 511 27.22 38.95 20.43
C ARG A 511 26.39 38.42 21.61
N THR A 512 25.24 37.80 21.35
CA THR A 512 24.39 37.21 22.39
C THR A 512 25.07 36.05 23.09
N THR A 513 25.74 35.15 22.36
CA THR A 513 26.51 34.04 22.93
C THR A 513 27.67 34.55 23.79
N VAL A 514 28.39 35.56 23.31
CA VAL A 514 29.49 36.19 24.08
C VAL A 514 28.96 36.88 25.33
N ALA A 515 27.88 37.65 25.24
CA ALA A 515 27.26 38.30 26.40
C ALA A 515 26.74 37.28 27.44
N GLY A 516 26.12 36.19 26.98
CA GLY A 516 25.66 35.11 27.85
C GLY A 516 26.78 34.44 28.65
N TRP A 517 27.98 34.32 28.07
CA TRP A 517 29.16 33.83 28.78
C TRP A 517 29.56 34.76 29.95
N PHE A 518 29.51 36.08 29.74
CA PHE A 518 29.81 37.04 30.80
C PHE A 518 28.80 36.99 31.95
N PHE A 519 27.49 36.88 31.67
CA PHE A 519 26.46 36.87 32.72
C PHE A 519 26.33 35.54 33.50
N VAL A 520 26.76 34.41 32.94
CA VAL A 520 26.83 33.13 33.68
C VAL A 520 27.97 33.13 34.70
N SER A 521 29.00 33.97 34.48
CA SER A 521 30.16 34.05 35.37
C SER A 521 29.91 34.94 36.60
N ASP A 522 29.01 35.93 36.51
CA ASP A 522 28.75 36.89 37.61
C ASP A 522 27.82 36.37 38.72
N ASN A 523 27.12 35.24 38.51
CA ASN A 523 26.21 34.66 39.52
C ASN A 523 26.87 33.65 40.48
N VAL A 524 28.17 33.40 40.35
CA VAL A 524 28.89 32.46 41.24
C VAL A 524 29.61 33.18 42.40
N ASP A 525 29.75 34.51 42.35
CA ASP A 525 30.57 35.27 43.31
C ASP A 525 29.79 36.07 44.38
N GLN A 526 28.47 35.89 44.52
CA GLN A 526 27.69 36.50 45.61
C GLN A 526 27.03 35.47 46.53
N ALA A 527 27.85 34.66 47.20
CA ALA A 527 27.45 34.00 48.43
C ALA A 527 28.62 34.01 49.43
N SER A 528 28.65 35.02 50.30
CA SER A 528 29.42 34.97 51.54
C SER A 528 28.68 35.73 52.66
N PRO A 529 28.73 35.24 53.91
CA PRO A 529 27.77 35.62 54.94
C PRO A 529 28.34 36.72 55.85
N SER A 530 27.56 37.77 56.13
CA SER A 530 27.78 38.56 57.33
C SER A 530 26.50 39.20 57.86
N ASN A 531 26.20 38.84 59.10
CA ASN A 531 25.21 39.45 59.99
C ASN A 531 25.57 40.93 60.25
N GLY A 532 24.60 41.83 60.19
CA GLY A 532 24.77 43.20 60.67
C GLY A 532 23.60 44.12 60.34
N SER A 533 22.78 44.42 61.34
CA SER A 533 21.58 45.25 61.31
C SER A 533 21.83 46.72 60.92
N HIS A 534 21.03 47.26 59.98
CA HIS A 534 20.19 48.48 60.11
C HIS A 534 20.05 49.35 58.84
N CYS A 535 18.77 49.70 58.59
CA CYS A 535 18.23 50.93 57.99
C CYS A 535 18.09 51.06 56.45
N ALA A 536 16.81 50.95 56.04
CA ALA A 536 16.21 51.34 54.76
C ALA A 536 16.28 52.86 54.46
N PRO A 537 15.77 53.33 53.28
CA PRO A 537 14.36 53.74 53.27
C PRO A 537 13.57 53.51 51.97
N ARG A 538 12.31 53.08 52.18
CA ARG A 538 11.05 53.47 51.50
C ARG A 538 11.10 54.61 50.46
N ARG A 539 10.42 54.40 49.33
CA ARG A 539 9.21 55.13 48.85
C ARG A 539 8.77 54.56 47.48
N ARG A 540 7.50 54.44 47.06
CA ARG A 540 6.15 54.36 47.66
C ARG A 540 5.19 54.32 46.45
N SER A 541 4.39 53.28 46.29
CA SER A 541 3.11 53.32 45.54
C SER A 541 2.37 52.03 45.89
N VAL A 542 1.63 52.05 47.01
CA VAL A 542 0.16 52.05 47.07
C VAL A 542 -0.41 50.71 46.59
N GLU A 543 -0.84 49.93 47.59
CA GLU A 543 -1.67 48.73 47.51
C GLU A 543 -2.99 48.98 46.79
N LEU A 544 -3.55 47.92 46.20
CA LEU A 544 -4.94 47.55 46.43
C LEU A 544 -5.06 46.02 46.41
N ASP A 545 -5.43 45.50 47.58
CA ASP A 545 -5.77 44.11 47.89
C ASP A 545 -6.94 43.57 47.05
N PHE A 546 -6.92 42.26 46.80
CA PHE A 546 -8.01 41.40 47.28
C PHE A 546 -7.53 39.96 47.54
N ALA A 547 -7.86 39.46 48.73
CA ALA A 547 -7.54 38.14 49.26
C ALA A 547 -8.60 37.10 48.86
N ALA A 548 -8.23 35.80 48.89
CA ALA A 548 -8.78 34.80 49.83
C ALA A 548 -8.81 33.36 49.27
N GLY A 549 -8.58 32.40 50.17
CA GLY A 549 -8.91 30.98 50.06
C GLY A 549 -7.73 30.08 49.67
N SER A 550 -7.01 29.44 50.61
CA SER A 550 -7.30 28.11 51.23
C SER A 550 -7.26 26.99 50.16
N GLU A 551 -6.55 25.88 50.29
CA GLU A 551 -6.45 24.97 51.43
C GLU A 551 -5.13 24.16 51.39
N GLU A 552 -4.76 23.64 52.55
CA GLU A 552 -3.69 22.68 52.78
C GLU A 552 -3.95 21.36 52.04
N GLU A 553 -2.92 20.69 51.53
CA GLU A 553 -2.79 19.25 51.72
C GLU A 553 -1.36 18.75 51.49
N ASN A 554 -1.02 17.79 52.34
CA ASN A 554 0.29 17.26 52.66
C ASN A 554 0.52 15.97 51.86
N TYR A 555 1.60 15.87 51.08
CA TYR A 555 2.11 14.59 50.58
C TYR A 555 3.63 14.53 50.64
N GLU A 556 4.13 13.70 51.55
CA GLU A 556 5.51 13.24 51.63
C GLU A 556 5.87 12.43 50.38
N VAL A 557 6.91 12.83 49.65
CA VAL A 557 7.62 11.95 48.71
C VAL A 557 9.12 12.05 48.95
N ARG A 558 9.67 10.88 49.30
CA ARG A 558 11.06 10.54 49.58
C ARG A 558 11.94 10.78 48.35
N ASN A 559 12.68 11.88 48.31
CA ASN A 559 13.69 12.13 47.29
C ASN A 559 15.03 11.49 47.69
N ASN A 560 15.44 10.55 46.85
CA ASN A 560 16.74 9.89 46.83
C ASN A 560 17.81 10.93 46.44
N GLU A 561 18.79 11.16 47.32
CA GLU A 561 19.97 11.97 47.02
C GLU A 561 20.77 11.29 45.89
N TRP A 562 20.76 11.89 44.70
CA TRP A 562 21.79 11.68 43.69
C TRP A 562 22.43 13.03 43.41
N SER A 563 23.55 13.29 44.10
CA SER A 563 24.37 14.48 43.94
C SER A 563 24.84 14.63 42.49
N SER A 564 24.13 15.43 41.71
CA SER A 564 24.68 16.01 40.48
C SER A 564 25.59 17.16 40.91
N SER A 565 26.87 16.87 41.09
CA SER A 565 27.87 17.87 41.37
C SER A 565 27.99 18.79 40.14
N ALA A 566 27.39 19.98 40.21
CA ALA A 566 27.68 21.05 39.27
C ALA A 566 29.19 21.30 39.31
N MET A 567 29.89 21.05 38.20
CA MET A 567 31.33 21.30 38.11
C MET A 567 31.58 22.80 38.33
N SER A 568 32.51 23.11 39.22
CA SER A 568 32.86 24.49 39.54
C SER A 568 33.48 25.16 38.31
N ALA A 569 33.34 26.49 38.19
CA ALA A 569 34.04 27.27 37.17
C ALA A 569 35.57 27.03 37.21
N GLU A 570 36.10 26.65 38.38
CA GLU A 570 37.49 26.24 38.55
C GLU A 570 37.80 24.88 37.93
N ASP A 571 36.88 23.91 38.02
CA ASP A 571 37.04 22.60 37.36
C ASP A 571 37.00 22.76 35.83
N ILE A 572 36.18 23.69 35.32
CA ILE A 572 36.10 23.99 33.89
C ILE A 572 37.38 24.71 33.42
N ARG A 573 37.90 25.67 34.19
CA ARG A 573 39.19 26.32 33.89
C ARG A 573 40.34 25.33 33.89
N GLN A 574 40.39 24.44 34.89
CA GLN A 574 41.37 23.36 34.96
C GLN A 574 41.27 22.45 33.71
N ARG A 575 40.05 22.12 33.29
CA ARG A 575 39.80 21.30 32.09
C ARG A 575 40.22 22.00 30.80
N VAL A 576 40.03 23.30 30.69
CA VAL A 576 40.45 24.10 29.54
C VAL A 576 41.97 24.16 29.46
N VAL A 577 42.66 24.36 30.59
CA VAL A 577 44.13 24.33 30.63
C VAL A 577 44.66 22.94 30.26
N GLU A 578 44.06 21.87 30.80
CA GLU A 578 44.41 20.48 30.42
C GLU A 578 44.21 20.24 28.91
N LEU A 579 43.10 20.71 28.34
CA LEU A 579 42.81 20.57 26.90
C LEU A 579 43.72 21.43 26.03
N GLU A 580 44.12 22.62 26.49
CA GLU A 580 45.08 23.48 25.81
C GLU A 580 46.50 22.89 25.81
N GLU A 581 46.89 22.23 26.90
CA GLU A 581 48.13 21.45 26.98
C GLU A 581 48.09 20.22 26.08
N GLU A 582 46.96 19.49 26.05
CA GLU A 582 46.77 18.35 25.13
C GLU A 582 46.76 18.79 23.66
N CYS A 583 46.12 19.92 23.33
CA CYS A 583 46.13 20.48 21.97
C CYS A 583 47.52 20.97 21.56
N SER A 584 48.28 21.56 22.49
CA SER A 584 49.66 21.99 22.25
C SER A 584 50.59 20.79 22.04
N SER A 585 50.45 19.76 22.86
CA SER A 585 51.16 18.47 22.71
C SER A 585 50.84 17.80 21.37
N MET A 586 49.56 17.73 21.01
CA MET A 586 49.11 17.16 19.73
C MET A 586 49.61 17.97 18.52
N LYS A 587 49.67 19.31 18.64
CA LYS A 587 50.24 20.19 17.60
C LYS A 587 51.75 19.99 17.44
N GLU A 588 52.48 19.80 18.53
CA GLU A 588 53.91 19.43 18.51
C GLU A 588 54.14 18.03 17.92
N GLU A 589 53.26 17.07 18.22
CA GLU A 589 53.32 15.71 17.68
C GLU A 589 53.03 15.70 16.16
N ILE A 590 52.05 16.50 15.71
CA ILE A 590 51.75 16.73 14.29
C ILE A 590 52.93 17.42 13.59
N HIS A 591 53.60 18.37 14.25
CA HIS A 591 54.80 19.01 13.73
C HIS A 591 56.01 18.05 13.66
N ARG A 592 56.17 17.13 14.62
CA ARG A 592 57.16 16.05 14.56
C ARG A 592 56.89 15.04 13.45
N LEU A 593 55.64 14.90 13.02
CA LEU A 593 55.21 13.93 11.99
C LEU A 593 55.16 14.48 10.55
N GLY A 594 55.70 15.68 10.29
CA GLY A 594 56.00 16.24 8.96
C GLY A 594 55.19 15.72 7.74
N LYS A 595 54.06 16.40 7.43
CA LYS A 595 53.22 16.44 6.20
C LYS A 595 52.95 15.15 5.35
N PRO A 596 51.75 15.06 4.73
CA PRO A 596 50.82 13.98 5.05
C PRO A 596 50.53 13.05 3.87
N LYS A 597 50.21 11.79 4.17
CA LYS A 597 49.27 10.96 3.38
C LYS A 597 48.84 9.64 4.06
N GLY A 598 49.51 9.21 5.14
CA GLY A 598 49.20 7.94 5.82
C GLY A 598 48.86 8.01 7.31
N ALA A 599 48.71 9.20 7.91
CA ALA A 599 48.55 9.36 9.36
C ALA A 599 47.08 9.44 9.82
N LEU A 600 46.19 10.05 9.01
CA LEU A 600 44.77 10.21 9.36
C LEU A 600 44.03 8.87 9.51
N SER A 601 44.37 7.85 8.70
CA SER A 601 43.71 6.53 8.76
C SER A 601 43.99 5.73 10.04
N ARG A 602 45.07 6.06 10.77
CA ARG A 602 45.42 5.41 12.04
C ARG A 602 44.78 6.09 13.25
N LEU A 603 44.54 7.40 13.18
CA LEU A 603 43.82 8.17 14.22
C LEU A 603 42.33 7.76 14.30
N PHE A 604 41.64 7.64 13.16
CA PHE A 604 40.23 7.21 13.14
C PHE A 604 40.00 5.77 13.62
N ARG A 605 41.03 4.92 13.58
CA ARG A 605 40.95 3.53 14.08
C ARG A 605 41.14 3.43 15.60
N LYS A 606 41.78 4.43 16.22
CA LYS A 606 42.05 4.45 17.67
C LYS A 606 40.93 5.16 18.46
N LEU A 607 40.12 5.99 17.81
CA LEU A 607 38.98 6.72 18.38
C LEU A 607 37.62 6.01 18.22
N GLY A 608 37.59 4.77 17.71
CA GLY A 608 36.38 3.92 17.74
C GLY A 608 35.23 4.31 16.82
N LEU A 609 35.39 5.28 15.91
CA LEU A 609 34.31 5.85 15.09
C LEU A 609 34.07 5.15 13.73
N VAL A 610 34.46 3.88 13.56
CA VAL A 610 34.13 3.11 12.34
C VAL A 610 33.54 1.76 12.69
N GLY A 611 32.24 1.60 12.38
CA GLY A 611 31.52 0.34 12.47
C GLY A 611 32.08 -0.74 11.53
N ARG A 612 32.02 -2.00 11.99
CA ARG A 612 32.52 -3.19 11.31
C ARG A 612 31.94 -3.35 9.88
N PRO A 613 32.76 -3.64 8.86
CA PRO A 613 32.26 -4.23 7.62
C PRO A 613 32.02 -5.74 7.80
N ALA A 614 30.88 -6.19 7.24
CA ALA A 614 30.46 -7.58 7.20
C ALA A 614 31.45 -8.47 6.40
N ALA A 615 31.68 -9.68 6.91
CA ALA A 615 32.52 -10.70 6.31
C ALA A 615 31.94 -11.20 4.98
N ARG A 616 32.69 -11.05 3.88
CA ARG A 616 32.48 -11.81 2.64
C ARG A 616 33.39 -13.04 2.65
N ARG A 617 32.76 -14.22 2.78
CA ARG A 617 33.37 -15.53 2.55
C ARG A 617 33.83 -15.62 1.09
N GLN A 618 35.13 -15.78 0.87
CA GLN A 618 35.67 -16.24 -0.42
C GLN A 618 35.56 -17.76 -0.46
N GLN A 619 34.83 -18.27 -1.45
CA GLN A 619 34.78 -19.67 -1.80
C GLN A 619 35.81 -19.93 -2.90
N GLN A 620 36.73 -20.84 -2.61
CA GLN A 620 37.71 -21.40 -3.54
C GLN A 620 36.99 -22.16 -4.65
N GLN A 621 37.31 -21.87 -5.90
CA GLN A 621 37.13 -22.82 -7.01
C GLN A 621 38.45 -23.00 -7.75
N GLN A 622 38.83 -24.27 -7.83
CA GLN A 622 39.95 -24.84 -8.57
C GLN A 622 39.78 -24.62 -10.07
N LEU A 623 40.83 -24.24 -10.77
CA LEU A 623 41.00 -24.49 -12.20
C LEU A 623 42.42 -24.98 -12.45
N THR A 624 42.48 -26.15 -13.07
CA THR A 624 43.67 -26.96 -13.35
C THR A 624 44.39 -26.52 -14.63
N SER A 625 45.71 -26.65 -14.56
CA SER A 625 46.78 -26.73 -15.58
C SER A 625 46.47 -26.80 -17.07
N SER A 626 47.27 -26.02 -17.83
CA SER A 626 48.12 -26.36 -19.00
C SER A 626 48.14 -25.13 -19.91
N GLY A 627 49.25 -24.59 -20.41
CA GLY A 627 50.55 -25.14 -20.74
C GLY A 627 50.95 -24.54 -22.08
N ASP A 628 51.86 -23.56 -22.05
CA ASP A 628 52.86 -23.15 -23.05
C ASP A 628 52.51 -22.94 -24.55
N GLY A 629 53.10 -21.90 -25.15
CA GLY A 629 53.53 -21.96 -26.56
C GLY A 629 53.09 -20.87 -27.57
N ARG A 630 54.02 -19.93 -27.81
CA ARG A 630 54.46 -19.39 -29.14
C ARG A 630 53.61 -18.40 -29.97
N ARG A 631 54.21 -17.19 -30.05
CA ARG A 631 54.50 -16.33 -31.24
C ARG A 631 54.15 -16.89 -32.65
N LYS A 632 53.48 -16.05 -33.47
CA LYS A 632 53.94 -15.53 -34.80
C LYS A 632 52.84 -14.62 -35.41
N SER A 633 53.11 -13.32 -35.55
CA SER A 633 53.37 -12.61 -36.82
C SER A 633 52.25 -12.73 -37.88
N MET A 634 51.44 -11.69 -38.03
CA MET A 634 50.66 -11.45 -39.26
C MET A 634 51.46 -10.52 -40.17
N SER A 635 51.70 -11.01 -41.38
CA SER A 635 52.15 -10.24 -42.53
C SER A 635 50.96 -9.93 -43.43
N LEU A 636 51.10 -8.81 -44.14
CA LEU A 636 50.23 -8.19 -45.14
C LEU A 636 49.57 -9.10 -46.20
N GLU A 637 48.44 -8.57 -46.67
CA GLU A 637 47.91 -8.54 -48.06
C GLU A 637 47.58 -9.86 -48.78
N ARG A 638 46.29 -10.10 -49.03
CA ARG A 638 45.55 -9.60 -50.21
C ARG A 638 44.05 -9.75 -50.04
#